data_AF-A0A953IEI6-F1
#
_entry.id   AF-A0A953IEI6-F1
#
_cell.length_a   1.000
_cell.length_b   1.000
_cell.length_c   1.000
_cell.angle_alpha   90.00
_cell.angle_beta   90.00
_cell.angle_gamma   90.00
#
_symmetry.space_group_name_H-M   'P 1'
#
loop_
_entity.id
_entity.type
_entity.pdbx_description
1 polymer ?
#
loop_
_entity_poly.entity_id
_entity_poly.type
_entity_poly.pdbx_seq_one_letter_code
_entity_poly.pdbx_strand_id
1 'polypeptide(L)'
;MAPDPGCTGSGASPRPAGGAAAVHSRRAPEPAGDGPDGSGRGRREPPRGAGAYPARRDCGDRRLPGRGRWPVVGAGSRAKGDPSPETPRQGGCPGPAWACDRHQLRSRAGPADPGSGSAGGLGRFRLPPPVPAPDVRPGGQLPHGRVAFAPGPRTGALEDPWRRGGGRGVPRFSLWEDPWIPVIRLSGHPDRLSLRQALAEAHVVREVCDPSPLVVVAIHRLLMALIYRVYRPVTRADWAALWNAGRFDPGPLDGYGAFWMDRFELFHPERPFYQVPFIDGEKVHPISALVLEAASGNNPTLFDHGRVEGGVALPPDRAACHLLAHQLFALGGGVSKPFNRMDAPLTKGLVVEALDANLFRTLLLNTIPLDDWEHLIPPREEDAPFWEVDDPAEPVREGTPVMGPLHYLTWQSRQLHLCIDQESGLVTGCQIRQRYALPKDGLRLDPGKVYQQSPKEGFVPFKLNKERAVWQYTHVLLQTSEQDYARPYLTNWLATMHRFRSRYGIAFPSRVILAVTGLTTDPQKAAKVELWRRERLPLPMTILDQPELMAEVEEMLAEARRVEGLLSRTAQALVWASAERKALGDAVTYTWTGKLPPGKKLDQVKGLARSLGMVARYWPQLEEPFRRSIEDLAVKSAGEVRSAWREAVMMAARDAFRSGRDGLLHTEASFEVLTCVGSAFHGKLSRIFAAAGEEETESDEGAIE
;
A
#
# COMPACT_ATOMS: atom_id res chain seq x y z
N MET A 1 -23.32 -65.51 -1.22
CA MET A 1 -23.25 -65.96 -2.63
C MET A 1 -21.97 -65.40 -3.24
N ALA A 2 -21.35 -66.17 -4.12
CA ALA A 2 -20.26 -65.81 -5.03
C ALA A 2 -20.74 -66.19 -6.47
N PRO A 3 -20.01 -65.96 -7.59
CA PRO A 3 -18.62 -65.51 -7.69
C PRO A 3 -18.31 -64.46 -8.81
N ASP A 4 -17.02 -64.16 -8.94
CA ASP A 4 -16.29 -63.65 -10.13
C ASP A 4 -16.10 -64.79 -11.19
N PRO A 5 -15.38 -64.63 -12.33
CA PRO A 5 -14.97 -63.45 -13.12
C PRO A 5 -15.26 -63.63 -14.64
N GLY A 6 -14.61 -62.84 -15.53
CA GLY A 6 -14.61 -63.12 -16.99
C GLY A 6 -13.46 -62.45 -17.77
N CYS A 7 -12.76 -63.22 -18.63
CA CYS A 7 -11.57 -62.77 -19.39
C CYS A 7 -11.70 -63.00 -20.91
N THR A 8 -11.05 -62.17 -21.73
CA THR A 8 -10.34 -62.44 -23.03
C THR A 8 -10.10 -61.10 -23.76
N GLY A 9 -9.10 -60.91 -24.62
CA GLY A 9 -8.03 -61.82 -25.08
C GLY A 9 -6.83 -61.05 -25.69
N SER A 10 -5.84 -61.77 -26.23
CA SER A 10 -4.51 -61.25 -26.65
C SER A 10 -4.35 -61.08 -28.17
N GLY A 11 -3.39 -60.25 -28.64
CA GLY A 11 -3.00 -60.27 -30.07
C GLY A 11 -1.93 -59.26 -30.56
N ALA A 12 -0.67 -59.71 -30.63
CA ALA A 12 0.42 -59.35 -31.55
C ALA A 12 0.57 -57.94 -32.20
N SER A 13 1.77 -57.34 -32.04
CA SER A 13 2.44 -56.55 -33.11
C SER A 13 3.06 -57.50 -34.15
N PRO A 14 3.28 -57.08 -35.42
CA PRO A 14 4.63 -56.60 -35.78
C PRO A 14 4.74 -55.49 -36.87
N ARG A 15 5.92 -54.87 -36.91
CA ARG A 15 6.54 -54.08 -38.01
C ARG A 15 7.44 -55.01 -38.88
N PRO A 16 8.21 -54.56 -39.91
CA PRO A 16 8.02 -53.47 -40.91
C PRO A 16 8.38 -53.89 -42.39
N ALA A 17 8.06 -53.06 -43.39
CA ALA A 17 8.73 -52.92 -44.71
C ALA A 17 8.20 -51.66 -45.46
N GLY A 18 8.84 -51.06 -46.48
CA GLY A 18 10.20 -51.23 -47.04
C GLY A 18 10.28 -50.82 -48.54
N GLY A 19 11.24 -49.95 -48.93
CA GLY A 19 11.47 -49.46 -50.32
C GLY A 19 10.85 -48.08 -50.60
N ALA A 20 11.47 -47.05 -51.24
CA ALA A 20 12.63 -46.88 -52.13
C ALA A 20 12.44 -47.38 -53.58
N ALA A 21 12.94 -46.73 -54.65
CA ALA A 21 13.75 -45.49 -54.78
C ALA A 21 12.96 -44.42 -55.61
N ALA A 22 13.43 -43.54 -56.52
CA ALA A 22 14.70 -43.17 -57.20
C ALA A 22 14.51 -41.75 -57.87
N VAL A 23 15.40 -41.17 -58.70
CA VAL A 23 16.78 -40.62 -58.52
C VAL A 23 17.12 -39.72 -59.76
N HIS A 24 18.24 -38.95 -59.73
CA HIS A 24 18.83 -38.07 -60.79
C HIS A 24 18.33 -36.59 -60.87
N SER A 25 19.17 -35.58 -61.19
CA SER A 25 20.63 -35.56 -61.46
C SER A 25 21.31 -34.19 -61.14
N ARG A 26 22.64 -34.19 -61.00
CA ARG A 26 23.52 -33.03 -60.69
C ARG A 26 23.83 -32.14 -61.91
N ARG A 27 24.20 -30.86 -61.68
CA ARG A 27 25.45 -30.25 -62.21
C ARG A 27 25.74 -28.81 -61.71
N ALA A 28 27.04 -28.50 -61.63
CA ALA A 28 27.69 -27.17 -61.70
C ALA A 28 28.91 -27.35 -62.66
N PRO A 29 29.62 -26.30 -63.17
CA PRO A 29 30.42 -25.35 -62.37
C PRO A 29 30.47 -23.89 -62.94
N GLU A 30 31.54 -23.16 -62.58
CA GLU A 30 31.93 -21.74 -62.77
C GLU A 30 32.46 -21.41 -64.21
N PRO A 31 33.21 -20.30 -64.56
CA PRO A 31 33.72 -19.13 -63.80
C PRO A 31 33.79 -17.74 -64.54
N ALA A 32 34.42 -16.74 -63.87
CA ALA A 32 35.45 -15.78 -64.39
C ALA A 32 35.16 -14.25 -64.54
N GLY A 33 36.18 -13.44 -64.14
CA GLY A 33 36.45 -12.03 -64.50
C GLY A 33 35.76 -10.92 -63.68
N ASP A 34 36.35 -9.74 -63.41
CA ASP A 34 37.77 -9.32 -63.39
C ASP A 34 37.92 -7.96 -62.62
N GLY A 35 39.15 -7.49 -62.34
CA GLY A 35 39.42 -6.18 -61.70
C GLY A 35 39.58 -5.00 -62.69
N PRO A 36 40.21 -3.85 -62.33
CA PRO A 36 40.80 -3.47 -61.02
C PRO A 36 40.54 -2.00 -60.57
N ASP A 37 41.19 -1.61 -59.46
CA ASP A 37 41.71 -0.28 -59.02
C ASP A 37 41.02 1.08 -59.31
N GLY A 38 41.07 2.00 -58.34
CA GLY A 38 40.60 3.39 -58.51
C GLY A 38 40.63 4.26 -57.24
N SER A 39 41.50 5.29 -57.22
CA SER A 39 41.59 6.25 -56.10
C SER A 39 41.08 7.64 -56.49
N GLY A 40 40.44 8.38 -55.56
CA GLY A 40 39.94 9.73 -55.88
C GLY A 40 39.22 10.48 -54.76
N ARG A 41 39.73 11.67 -54.41
CA ARG A 41 39.14 12.62 -53.44
C ARG A 41 37.91 13.34 -54.03
N GLY A 42 36.85 13.60 -53.25
CA GLY A 42 35.72 14.44 -53.70
C GLY A 42 34.93 15.11 -52.56
N ARG A 43 34.82 16.44 -52.55
CA ARG A 43 34.08 17.25 -51.54
C ARG A 43 32.65 17.59 -51.98
N ARG A 44 31.72 17.71 -51.00
CA ARG A 44 30.68 18.77 -50.80
C ARG A 44 29.79 18.33 -49.63
N GLU A 45 29.84 18.97 -48.45
CA GLU A 45 29.18 20.23 -48.06
C GLU A 45 27.64 20.20 -48.06
N PRO A 46 26.97 20.26 -46.89
CA PRO A 46 25.55 20.58 -46.75
C PRO A 46 25.32 22.12 -46.61
N PRO A 47 24.12 22.63 -46.92
CA PRO A 47 23.82 24.06 -46.85
C PRO A 47 23.59 24.59 -45.42
N ARG A 48 23.79 25.90 -45.28
CA ARG A 48 23.56 26.75 -44.08
C ARG A 48 22.12 27.33 -44.16
N GLY A 49 21.51 27.94 -43.14
CA GLY A 49 21.94 28.24 -41.77
C GLY A 49 21.87 29.74 -41.42
N ALA A 50 21.28 30.08 -40.26
CA ALA A 50 21.28 31.39 -39.57
C ALA A 50 20.84 31.13 -38.10
N GLY A 51 21.16 31.92 -37.07
CA GLY A 51 21.89 33.18 -36.93
C GLY A 51 21.29 33.96 -35.73
N ALA A 52 22.02 34.59 -34.79
CA ALA A 52 23.46 34.79 -34.67
C ALA A 52 23.94 34.93 -33.21
N TYR A 53 25.27 34.86 -33.04
CA TYR A 53 26.07 35.16 -31.84
C TYR A 53 26.35 36.70 -31.74
N PRO A 54 26.81 37.30 -30.61
CA PRO A 54 28.22 37.15 -30.17
C PRO A 54 28.56 37.29 -28.66
N ALA A 55 29.80 36.90 -28.33
CA ALA A 55 30.54 37.29 -27.11
C ALA A 55 32.05 37.43 -27.43
N ARG A 56 32.73 38.44 -26.85
CA ARG A 56 34.15 38.92 -26.95
C ARG A 56 34.15 40.46 -26.85
N ARG A 57 35.15 41.26 -26.43
CA ARG A 57 36.56 41.20 -25.89
C ARG A 57 36.71 42.45 -24.95
N ASP A 58 37.72 42.74 -24.13
CA ASP A 58 38.83 42.05 -23.41
C ASP A 58 39.51 43.08 -22.44
N CYS A 59 40.28 42.61 -21.43
CA CYS A 59 41.35 43.32 -20.66
C CYS A 59 41.02 44.54 -19.74
N GLY A 60 41.63 44.57 -18.53
CA GLY A 60 41.55 45.72 -17.59
C GLY A 60 42.17 45.51 -16.19
N ASP A 61 43.51 45.38 -16.09
CA ASP A 61 44.31 45.11 -14.88
C ASP A 61 44.08 46.04 -13.65
N ARG A 62 44.07 45.47 -12.42
CA ARG A 62 44.84 45.97 -11.23
C ARG A 62 44.77 45.09 -9.95
N ARG A 63 45.93 44.54 -9.58
CA ARG A 63 46.53 44.38 -8.21
C ARG A 63 45.87 43.52 -7.09
N LEU A 64 46.61 42.48 -6.69
CA LEU A 64 46.67 41.81 -5.36
C LEU A 64 47.54 42.62 -4.36
N PRO A 65 47.74 42.25 -3.05
CA PRO A 65 47.53 40.96 -2.34
C PRO A 65 46.81 41.04 -0.96
N GLY A 66 46.56 39.94 -0.21
CA GLY A 66 46.67 38.50 -0.51
C GLY A 66 47.15 37.62 0.67
N ARG A 67 47.24 36.28 0.45
CA ARG A 67 47.69 35.20 1.39
C ARG A 67 46.69 34.85 2.52
N GLY A 68 46.67 33.65 3.13
CA GLY A 68 47.55 32.47 2.99
C GLY A 68 46.82 31.16 2.57
N ARG A 69 47.48 30.00 2.71
CA ARG A 69 47.06 28.68 2.16
C ARG A 69 47.00 27.56 3.23
N TRP A 70 46.13 26.57 2.98
CA TRP A 70 46.36 25.10 2.90
C TRP A 70 47.74 24.55 3.33
N PRO A 71 47.86 23.30 3.89
CA PRO A 71 47.28 22.09 3.27
C PRO A 71 46.84 20.93 4.21
N VAL A 72 46.74 19.72 3.62
CA VAL A 72 46.25 18.43 4.16
C VAL A 72 47.40 17.38 4.09
N VAL A 73 47.21 16.19 4.67
CA VAL A 73 48.09 14.97 4.65
C VAL A 73 49.27 15.02 5.65
N GLY A 74 49.67 13.94 6.36
CA GLY A 74 49.07 12.61 6.57
C GLY A 74 50.09 11.53 7.02
N ALA A 75 49.61 10.48 7.72
CA ALA A 75 50.31 9.24 8.13
C ALA A 75 51.50 9.31 9.15
N GLY A 76 51.78 8.19 9.85
CA GLY A 76 53.00 7.98 10.68
C GLY A 76 52.76 7.26 12.04
N SER A 77 53.54 6.22 12.37
CA SER A 77 53.29 5.28 13.50
C SER A 77 54.47 5.06 14.48
N ARG A 78 54.20 4.49 15.67
CA ARG A 78 55.11 3.98 16.76
C ARG A 78 55.54 5.06 17.79
N ALA A 79 55.32 4.92 19.12
CA ALA A 79 55.76 3.93 20.14
C ALA A 79 57.22 4.15 20.63
N LYS A 80 57.61 4.05 21.92
CA LYS A 80 57.08 3.34 23.12
C LYS A 80 57.17 4.18 24.43
N GLY A 81 56.51 3.72 25.51
CA GLY A 81 56.81 4.06 26.92
C GLY A 81 55.93 3.28 27.91
N ASP A 82 56.53 2.60 28.90
CA ASP A 82 55.92 1.72 29.94
C ASP A 82 56.77 1.91 31.25
N PRO A 83 56.32 1.58 32.49
CA PRO A 83 55.60 0.34 32.85
C PRO A 83 54.45 0.42 33.91
N SER A 84 53.46 -0.48 33.77
CA SER A 84 52.91 -1.50 34.75
C SER A 84 52.81 -1.23 36.28
N PRO A 85 51.95 -1.94 37.06
CA PRO A 85 50.93 -2.97 36.74
C PRO A 85 49.52 -2.51 37.23
N GLU A 86 48.45 -3.25 37.63
CA GLU A 86 48.11 -4.69 37.90
C GLU A 86 46.71 -5.06 37.33
N THR A 87 46.25 -6.31 37.53
CA THR A 87 45.04 -6.94 36.92
C THR A 87 44.57 -8.17 37.76
N PRO A 88 43.57 -9.01 37.37
CA PRO A 88 42.20 -8.79 36.84
C PRO A 88 41.10 -9.68 37.51
N ARG A 89 39.82 -9.55 37.11
CA ARG A 89 38.82 -10.66 36.84
C ARG A 89 37.48 -10.08 36.35
N GLN A 90 36.97 -10.48 35.16
CA GLN A 90 36.03 -11.59 34.87
C GLN A 90 34.58 -11.40 35.39
N GLY A 91 33.57 -11.67 34.54
CA GLY A 91 32.18 -11.95 34.96
C GLY A 91 31.11 -11.56 33.94
N GLY A 92 30.27 -12.49 33.50
CA GLY A 92 29.33 -12.32 32.39
C GLY A 92 28.02 -11.59 32.71
N CYS A 93 27.25 -11.32 31.65
CA CYS A 93 25.91 -10.73 31.74
C CYS A 93 24.83 -11.80 32.02
N PRO A 94 23.90 -11.57 32.96
CA PRO A 94 22.66 -12.34 33.07
C PRO A 94 21.50 -11.64 32.35
N GLY A 95 20.70 -12.40 31.59
CA GLY A 95 19.36 -12.00 31.16
C GLY A 95 18.29 -12.69 32.04
N PRO A 96 17.10 -12.09 32.24
CA PRO A 96 16.02 -12.74 32.97
C PRO A 96 15.00 -13.38 32.02
N ALA A 97 14.83 -14.70 32.14
CA ALA A 97 13.58 -15.36 31.78
C ALA A 97 12.74 -15.52 33.06
N TRP A 98 11.42 -15.31 32.98
CA TRP A 98 10.48 -15.65 34.05
C TRP A 98 9.28 -16.41 33.47
N ALA A 99 8.88 -17.45 34.17
CA ALA A 99 7.85 -18.40 33.74
C ALA A 99 6.49 -18.08 34.37
N CYS A 100 5.47 -18.82 33.94
CA CYS A 100 4.21 -18.92 34.68
C CYS A 100 4.47 -19.51 36.07
N ASP A 101 3.64 -19.15 37.05
CA ASP A 101 3.38 -20.03 38.18
C ASP A 101 1.89 -20.04 38.55
N ARG A 102 1.43 -21.16 39.11
CA ARG A 102 0.08 -21.34 39.64
C ARG A 102 0.15 -21.32 41.15
N HIS A 103 -0.84 -20.70 41.81
CA HIS A 103 -1.17 -21.16 43.17
C HIS A 103 -2.67 -21.25 43.41
N GLN A 104 -3.06 -22.32 44.10
CA GLN A 104 -4.43 -22.67 44.42
C GLN A 104 -4.68 -22.54 45.92
N LEU A 105 -5.96 -22.29 46.25
CA LEU A 105 -6.64 -22.69 47.48
C LEU A 105 -6.08 -22.23 48.85
N ARG A 106 -6.91 -21.46 49.55
CA ARG A 106 -7.54 -21.96 50.79
C ARG A 106 -8.93 -21.37 50.99
N SER A 107 -9.78 -22.11 51.71
CA SER A 107 -11.23 -21.95 51.72
C SER A 107 -11.78 -21.68 53.12
N ARG A 108 -12.91 -20.96 53.21
CA ARG A 108 -13.94 -21.15 54.25
C ARG A 108 -15.34 -20.92 53.67
N ALA A 109 -16.24 -21.89 53.84
CA ALA A 109 -17.70 -21.72 53.74
C ALA A 109 -18.25 -21.30 55.13
N GLY A 110 -19.49 -20.87 55.34
CA GLY A 110 -20.70 -20.67 54.51
C GLY A 110 -21.79 -20.13 55.48
N PRO A 111 -23.10 -20.47 55.37
CA PRO A 111 -23.94 -20.83 54.21
C PRO A 111 -25.32 -20.06 54.21
N ALA A 112 -26.28 -20.48 53.37
CA ALA A 112 -27.75 -20.21 53.43
C ALA A 112 -28.25 -18.75 53.19
N ASP A 113 -29.44 -18.46 52.64
CA ASP A 113 -30.42 -19.24 51.83
C ASP A 113 -31.30 -18.25 50.98
N PRO A 114 -32.27 -18.68 50.15
CA PRO A 114 -32.80 -17.86 49.06
C PRO A 114 -34.06 -17.03 49.38
N GLY A 115 -34.29 -15.95 48.60
CA GLY A 115 -35.48 -15.10 48.68
C GLY A 115 -35.90 -14.50 47.33
N SER A 116 -37.18 -14.67 46.97
CA SER A 116 -37.84 -14.14 45.76
C SER A 116 -38.14 -12.64 45.84
N GLY A 117 -38.20 -11.92 44.71
CA GLY A 117 -38.87 -10.60 44.71
C GLY A 117 -38.84 -9.73 43.44
N SER A 118 -39.93 -9.73 42.68
CA SER A 118 -40.47 -8.62 41.86
C SER A 118 -39.66 -8.02 40.68
N ALA A 119 -40.41 -7.59 39.66
CA ALA A 119 -39.91 -6.83 38.51
C ALA A 119 -40.07 -5.31 38.70
N GLY A 120 -39.30 -4.50 37.95
CA GLY A 120 -39.58 -3.08 37.77
C GLY A 120 -38.39 -2.27 37.24
N GLY A 121 -38.65 -1.30 36.35
CA GLY A 121 -37.70 -0.23 36.02
C GLY A 121 -37.04 -0.28 34.63
N LEU A 122 -37.78 0.09 33.57
CA LEU A 122 -37.14 0.52 32.31
C LEU A 122 -36.48 1.89 32.51
N GLY A 123 -35.15 1.90 32.68
CA GLY A 123 -34.35 3.11 32.79
C GLY A 123 -34.34 3.91 31.49
N ARG A 124 -35.17 4.95 31.39
CA ARG A 124 -35.10 5.92 30.29
C ARG A 124 -33.81 6.74 30.39
N PHE A 125 -32.95 6.65 29.38
CA PHE A 125 -31.84 7.59 29.21
C PHE A 125 -32.36 9.02 29.14
N ARG A 126 -31.75 9.93 29.92
CA ARG A 126 -31.94 11.37 29.78
C ARG A 126 -30.78 11.95 28.98
N LEU A 127 -31.10 12.64 27.89
CA LEU A 127 -30.18 13.59 27.27
C LEU A 127 -30.03 14.84 28.18
N PRO A 128 -28.88 15.55 28.14
CA PRO A 128 -28.76 16.86 28.75
C PRO A 128 -29.68 17.88 28.04
N PRO A 129 -30.14 18.93 28.74
CA PRO A 129 -31.06 19.92 28.16
C PRO A 129 -30.35 20.89 27.20
N PRO A 130 -31.00 21.31 26.10
CA PRO A 130 -30.48 22.37 25.23
C PRO A 130 -30.63 23.76 25.86
N VAL A 131 -29.71 24.67 25.51
CA VAL A 131 -29.79 26.10 25.84
C VAL A 131 -30.77 26.79 24.87
N PRO A 132 -31.68 27.67 25.34
CA PRO A 132 -32.72 28.24 24.48
C PRO A 132 -32.20 29.35 23.54
N ALA A 133 -32.60 29.28 22.27
CA ALA A 133 -32.50 30.36 21.29
C ALA A 133 -33.80 31.21 21.28
N PRO A 134 -33.75 32.50 20.87
CA PRO A 134 -34.88 33.41 20.99
C PRO A 134 -35.97 33.25 19.91
N ASP A 135 -37.20 33.63 20.26
CA ASP A 135 -38.40 33.62 19.41
C ASP A 135 -38.28 34.53 18.16
N VAL A 136 -38.66 34.00 16.99
CA VAL A 136 -39.02 34.79 15.80
C VAL A 136 -40.31 34.20 15.18
N ARG A 137 -41.32 35.05 14.96
CA ARG A 137 -42.63 34.64 14.41
C ARG A 137 -42.65 34.72 12.86
N PRO A 138 -43.40 33.83 12.17
CA PRO A 138 -43.43 33.77 10.71
C PRO A 138 -44.45 34.73 10.06
N GLY A 139 -44.26 35.03 8.78
CA GLY A 139 -45.25 35.71 7.94
C GLY A 139 -44.85 35.78 6.45
N GLY A 140 -45.84 35.66 5.54
CA GLY A 140 -45.66 35.80 4.08
C GLY A 140 -46.16 34.59 3.29
N GLN A 141 -47.13 34.80 2.39
CA GLN A 141 -47.71 33.77 1.51
C GLN A 141 -47.34 33.99 0.02
N LEU A 142 -47.58 32.96 -0.79
CA LEU A 142 -47.38 32.90 -2.26
C LEU A 142 -48.35 33.83 -3.04
N PRO A 143 -48.16 33.99 -4.37
CA PRO A 143 -49.05 33.21 -5.26
C PRO A 143 -48.46 32.71 -6.60
N HIS A 144 -49.22 31.80 -7.21
CA HIS A 144 -49.02 30.93 -8.38
C HIS A 144 -48.75 31.57 -9.78
N GLY A 145 -48.28 30.75 -10.75
CA GLY A 145 -47.98 31.22 -12.13
C GLY A 145 -47.90 30.22 -13.33
N ARG A 146 -48.72 29.15 -13.39
CA ARG A 146 -49.09 28.30 -14.58
C ARG A 146 -48.02 27.64 -15.52
N VAL A 147 -48.37 26.41 -15.97
CA VAL A 147 -47.80 25.65 -17.12
C VAL A 147 -48.14 26.30 -18.48
N ALA A 148 -47.53 25.97 -19.64
CA ALA A 148 -46.78 24.76 -20.08
C ALA A 148 -45.46 25.15 -20.85
N PHE A 149 -44.77 24.39 -21.72
CA PHE A 149 -45.01 23.15 -22.51
C PHE A 149 -43.65 22.47 -22.88
N ALA A 150 -43.62 21.38 -23.66
CA ALA A 150 -42.39 20.63 -24.01
C ALA A 150 -42.36 20.08 -25.46
N PRO A 151 -41.17 20.01 -26.11
CA PRO A 151 -40.95 19.14 -27.28
C PRO A 151 -39.57 18.45 -27.36
N GLY A 152 -39.57 17.12 -27.58
CA GLY A 152 -38.55 16.38 -28.36
C GLY A 152 -37.14 16.15 -27.75
N PRO A 153 -36.62 14.90 -27.74
CA PRO A 153 -35.27 14.64 -27.25
C PRO A 153 -34.19 15.11 -28.24
N ARG A 154 -33.14 15.76 -27.72
CA ARG A 154 -31.84 15.91 -28.40
C ARG A 154 -30.79 15.08 -27.67
N THR A 155 -29.83 14.56 -28.42
CA THR A 155 -28.74 13.73 -27.89
C THR A 155 -27.88 14.53 -26.91
N GLY A 156 -27.95 14.18 -25.62
CA GLY A 156 -27.25 14.91 -24.57
C GLY A 156 -25.74 14.75 -24.65
N ALA A 157 -25.04 15.85 -24.94
CA ALA A 157 -23.77 16.09 -24.28
C ALA A 157 -24.02 16.36 -22.79
N LEU A 158 -23.05 16.06 -21.94
CA LEU A 158 -23.09 16.46 -20.53
C LEU A 158 -22.90 17.98 -20.46
N GLU A 159 -24.00 18.72 -20.29
CA GLU A 159 -23.94 20.16 -20.04
C GLU A 159 -23.43 20.43 -18.62
N ASP A 160 -22.49 21.36 -18.51
CA ASP A 160 -21.87 21.78 -17.25
C ASP A 160 -22.88 22.56 -16.39
N PRO A 161 -23.29 22.04 -15.20
CA PRO A 161 -24.33 22.65 -14.39
C PRO A 161 -23.90 23.96 -13.71
N TRP A 162 -22.62 24.33 -13.74
CA TRP A 162 -22.08 25.47 -13.00
C TRP A 162 -22.27 26.84 -13.68
N ARG A 163 -22.81 26.89 -14.91
CA ARG A 163 -23.20 28.16 -15.56
C ARG A 163 -24.46 28.78 -14.94
N ARG A 164 -24.31 29.45 -13.80
CA ARG A 164 -25.28 30.44 -13.29
C ARG A 164 -24.67 31.85 -13.31
N GLY A 165 -25.54 32.86 -13.39
CA GLY A 165 -25.15 34.24 -13.72
C GLY A 165 -24.30 34.93 -12.65
N GLY A 166 -23.42 35.83 -13.10
CA GLY A 166 -22.39 36.45 -12.25
C GLY A 166 -22.93 37.36 -11.15
N GLY A 167 -22.46 37.11 -9.93
CA GLY A 167 -22.46 38.05 -8.81
C GLY A 167 -21.03 38.12 -8.23
N ARG A 168 -20.59 39.29 -7.76
CA ARG A 168 -19.24 39.45 -7.18
C ARG A 168 -19.22 38.93 -5.74
N GLY A 169 -18.98 37.64 -5.56
CA GLY A 169 -18.81 36.99 -4.27
C GLY A 169 -18.17 35.61 -4.42
N VAL A 170 -17.56 35.13 -3.34
CA VAL A 170 -16.95 33.79 -3.26
C VAL A 170 -18.03 32.72 -3.54
N PRO A 171 -17.77 31.73 -4.42
CA PRO A 171 -18.66 30.59 -4.59
C PRO A 171 -18.85 29.85 -3.27
N ARG A 172 -20.09 29.55 -2.91
CA ARG A 172 -20.39 28.62 -1.81
C ARG A 172 -20.24 27.18 -2.30
N PHE A 173 -19.76 26.30 -1.43
CA PHE A 173 -19.64 24.88 -1.71
C PHE A 173 -19.61 24.12 -0.38
N SER A 174 -20.78 23.69 0.07
CA SER A 174 -20.98 23.01 1.34
C SER A 174 -20.75 21.51 1.16
N LEU A 175 -19.66 20.98 1.72
CA LEU A 175 -19.37 19.54 1.64
C LEU A 175 -20.43 18.67 2.34
N TRP A 176 -21.31 19.29 3.13
CA TRP A 176 -22.47 18.65 3.76
C TRP A 176 -23.66 18.47 2.82
N GLU A 177 -23.86 19.37 1.87
CA GLU A 177 -25.06 19.45 1.02
C GLU A 177 -24.77 19.24 -0.47
N ASP A 178 -23.66 19.78 -0.98
CA ASP A 178 -23.25 19.65 -2.38
C ASP A 178 -22.65 18.26 -2.68
N PRO A 179 -22.91 17.69 -3.87
CA PRO A 179 -22.40 16.37 -4.25
C PRO A 179 -20.92 16.42 -4.68
N TRP A 180 -20.04 15.79 -3.91
CA TRP A 180 -18.59 15.76 -4.22
C TRP A 180 -17.92 14.39 -4.10
N ILE A 181 -18.36 13.55 -3.16
CA ILE A 181 -17.78 12.22 -2.88
C ILE A 181 -18.06 11.28 -4.05
N PRO A 182 -17.05 10.79 -4.79
CA PRO A 182 -17.27 9.91 -5.92
C PRO A 182 -17.53 8.48 -5.43
N VAL A 183 -18.66 7.89 -5.87
CA VAL A 183 -19.11 6.56 -5.44
C VAL A 183 -19.56 5.72 -6.61
N ILE A 184 -19.65 4.40 -6.41
CA ILE A 184 -20.48 3.53 -7.26
C ILE A 184 -21.70 3.09 -6.46
N ARG A 185 -22.90 3.25 -7.03
CA ARG A 185 -24.16 2.74 -6.45
C ARG A 185 -24.23 1.21 -6.53
N LEU A 186 -25.09 0.56 -5.74
CA LEU A 186 -25.32 -0.90 -5.87
C LEU A 186 -25.81 -1.31 -7.28
N SER A 187 -26.42 -0.40 -8.04
CA SER A 187 -26.79 -0.59 -9.46
C SER A 187 -25.59 -0.62 -10.42
N GLY A 188 -24.36 -0.35 -9.94
CA GLY A 188 -23.16 -0.20 -10.78
C GLY A 188 -22.97 1.19 -11.39
N HIS A 189 -23.93 2.10 -11.24
CA HIS A 189 -23.84 3.46 -11.77
C HIS A 189 -22.86 4.33 -10.94
N PRO A 190 -21.94 5.09 -11.57
CA PRO A 190 -21.09 6.05 -10.88
C PRO A 190 -21.89 7.30 -10.49
N ASP A 191 -21.69 7.82 -9.28
CA ASP A 191 -22.48 8.93 -8.73
C ASP A 191 -21.61 9.83 -7.83
N ARG A 192 -22.12 11.01 -7.45
CA ARG A 192 -21.47 11.91 -6.50
C ARG A 192 -22.43 12.29 -5.38
N LEU A 193 -21.96 12.21 -4.14
CA LEU A 193 -22.76 12.42 -2.93
C LEU A 193 -22.17 13.50 -2.03
N SER A 194 -23.02 14.18 -1.26
CA SER A 194 -22.58 15.00 -0.13
C SER A 194 -22.18 14.12 1.07
N LEU A 195 -21.57 14.69 2.12
CA LEU A 195 -21.28 13.96 3.37
C LEU A 195 -22.56 13.39 4.01
N ARG A 196 -23.65 14.17 4.01
CA ARG A 196 -24.97 13.74 4.50
C ARG A 196 -25.47 12.52 3.72
N GLN A 197 -25.48 12.60 2.39
CA GLN A 197 -25.95 11.52 1.52
C GLN A 197 -25.06 10.27 1.63
N ALA A 198 -23.74 10.43 1.64
CA ALA A 198 -22.79 9.32 1.70
C ALA A 198 -22.96 8.45 2.97
N LEU A 199 -23.43 9.02 4.08
CA LEU A 199 -23.79 8.28 5.29
C LEU A 199 -25.23 7.76 5.28
N ALA A 200 -26.23 8.61 4.99
CA ALA A 200 -27.64 8.20 5.00
C ALA A 200 -27.93 7.08 3.96
N GLU A 201 -27.35 7.22 2.77
CA GLU A 201 -27.51 6.30 1.64
C GLU A 201 -26.41 5.22 1.59
N ALA A 202 -25.51 5.15 2.60
CA ALA A 202 -24.39 4.21 2.64
C ALA A 202 -24.80 2.72 2.43
N HIS A 203 -26.04 2.38 2.77
CA HIS A 203 -26.59 1.04 2.63
C HIS A 203 -26.97 0.66 1.18
N VAL A 204 -27.13 1.66 0.28
CA VAL A 204 -27.39 1.49 -1.16
C VAL A 204 -26.23 1.96 -2.06
N VAL A 205 -25.14 2.44 -1.46
CA VAL A 205 -23.85 2.71 -2.12
C VAL A 205 -22.99 1.45 -2.04
N ARG A 206 -22.33 1.05 -3.13
CA ARG A 206 -21.41 -0.10 -3.15
C ARG A 206 -20.09 0.25 -2.46
N GLU A 207 -19.44 1.31 -2.92
CA GLU A 207 -18.13 1.75 -2.46
C GLU A 207 -17.85 3.22 -2.85
N VAL A 208 -16.96 3.90 -2.11
CA VAL A 208 -16.27 5.11 -2.59
C VAL A 208 -15.27 4.67 -3.67
N CYS A 209 -15.24 5.39 -4.80
CA CYS A 209 -14.45 5.00 -5.96
C CYS A 209 -13.82 6.20 -6.65
N ASP A 210 -12.50 6.31 -6.55
CA ASP A 210 -11.69 7.34 -7.19
C ASP A 210 -10.46 6.69 -7.86
N PRO A 211 -9.93 7.24 -8.97
CA PRO A 211 -8.65 6.80 -9.53
C PRO A 211 -7.49 6.83 -8.53
N SER A 212 -7.48 7.83 -7.63
CA SER A 212 -6.55 7.92 -6.50
C SER A 212 -7.03 7.07 -5.33
N PRO A 213 -6.30 6.01 -4.93
CA PRO A 213 -6.63 5.27 -3.72
C PRO A 213 -6.35 6.09 -2.44
N LEU A 214 -5.55 7.15 -2.54
CA LEU A 214 -5.29 8.09 -1.45
C LEU A 214 -6.55 8.90 -1.12
N VAL A 215 -7.32 9.30 -2.14
CA VAL A 215 -8.65 9.92 -1.99
C VAL A 215 -9.64 8.96 -1.34
N VAL A 216 -9.70 7.70 -1.77
CA VAL A 216 -10.62 6.69 -1.19
C VAL A 216 -10.40 6.52 0.32
N VAL A 217 -9.15 6.30 0.75
CA VAL A 217 -8.81 6.17 2.19
C VAL A 217 -9.10 7.46 2.96
N ALA A 218 -8.83 8.63 2.37
CA ALA A 218 -9.07 9.91 3.02
C ALA A 218 -10.56 10.18 3.25
N ILE A 219 -11.42 9.85 2.28
CA ILE A 219 -12.87 9.97 2.39
C ILE A 219 -13.43 8.98 3.42
N HIS A 220 -12.99 7.72 3.42
CA HIS A 220 -13.42 6.75 4.44
C HIS A 220 -13.11 7.24 5.86
N ARG A 221 -11.93 7.82 6.12
CA ARG A 221 -11.57 8.35 7.44
C ARG A 221 -12.43 9.55 7.87
N LEU A 222 -12.79 10.43 6.94
CA LEU A 222 -13.71 11.53 7.21
C LEU A 222 -15.12 11.01 7.57
N LEU A 223 -15.62 10.02 6.82
CA LEU A 223 -16.90 9.37 7.09
C LEU A 223 -16.88 8.60 8.43
N MET A 224 -15.78 7.92 8.76
CA MET A 224 -15.56 7.29 10.06
C MET A 224 -15.57 8.32 11.20
N ALA A 225 -14.88 9.46 11.06
CA ALA A 225 -14.89 10.51 12.07
C ALA A 225 -16.31 11.02 12.35
N LEU A 226 -17.12 11.22 11.31
CA LEU A 226 -18.55 11.53 11.46
C LEU A 226 -19.34 10.42 12.16
N ILE A 227 -19.07 9.14 11.86
CA ILE A 227 -19.72 8.01 12.55
C ILE A 227 -19.40 8.03 14.06
N TYR A 228 -18.13 8.27 14.43
CA TYR A 228 -17.73 8.39 15.85
C TYR A 228 -18.35 9.59 16.56
N ARG A 229 -18.65 10.70 15.87
CA ARG A 229 -19.32 11.87 16.47
C ARG A 229 -20.83 11.73 16.56
N VAL A 230 -21.48 11.26 15.50
CA VAL A 230 -22.93 11.22 15.37
C VAL A 230 -23.54 10.00 16.06
N TYR A 231 -22.94 8.82 15.91
CA TYR A 231 -23.49 7.55 16.42
C TYR A 231 -22.73 6.99 17.62
N ARG A 232 -21.52 7.49 17.90
CA ARG A 232 -20.70 7.18 19.09
C ARG A 232 -20.70 5.70 19.51
N PRO A 233 -20.23 4.75 18.66
CA PRO A 233 -20.06 3.35 19.06
C PRO A 233 -18.93 3.23 20.09
N VAL A 234 -19.27 3.34 21.38
CA VAL A 234 -18.30 3.24 22.49
C VAL A 234 -17.92 1.79 22.70
N THR A 235 -18.92 0.92 22.87
CA THR A 235 -18.75 -0.50 23.17
C THR A 235 -19.04 -1.39 21.95
N ARG A 236 -18.66 -2.66 22.04
CA ARG A 236 -19.02 -3.71 21.06
C ARG A 236 -20.54 -3.95 20.95
N ALA A 237 -21.31 -3.59 21.98
CA ALA A 237 -22.77 -3.70 21.93
C ALA A 237 -23.38 -2.55 21.11
N ASP A 238 -22.85 -1.33 21.23
CA ASP A 238 -23.29 -0.17 20.45
C ASP A 238 -22.97 -0.36 18.96
N TRP A 239 -21.76 -0.85 18.66
CA TRP A 239 -21.38 -1.25 17.31
C TRP A 239 -22.33 -2.30 16.73
N ALA A 240 -22.69 -3.33 17.52
CA ALA A 240 -23.59 -4.38 17.07
C ALA A 240 -25.03 -3.89 16.87
N ALA A 241 -25.49 -2.92 17.66
CA ALA A 241 -26.78 -2.26 17.47
C ALA A 241 -26.81 -1.48 16.15
N LEU A 242 -25.74 -0.74 15.82
CA LEU A 242 -25.60 -0.09 14.52
C LEU A 242 -25.58 -1.13 13.38
N TRP A 243 -24.75 -2.17 13.46
CA TRP A 243 -24.67 -3.22 12.43
C TRP A 243 -26.03 -3.86 12.14
N ASN A 244 -26.79 -4.19 13.18
CA ASN A 244 -28.12 -4.80 13.06
C ASN A 244 -29.20 -3.84 12.56
N ALA A 245 -29.02 -2.52 12.68
CA ALA A 245 -29.92 -1.53 12.06
C ALA A 245 -29.82 -1.51 10.52
N GLY A 246 -28.72 -2.02 9.94
CA GLY A 246 -28.53 -2.18 8.49
C GLY A 246 -28.37 -0.89 7.67
N ARG A 247 -28.54 0.27 8.31
CA ARG A 247 -28.28 1.62 7.80
C ARG A 247 -28.01 2.56 8.98
N PHE A 248 -27.41 3.71 8.69
CA PHE A 248 -27.35 4.82 9.63
C PHE A 248 -28.70 5.55 9.74
N ASP A 249 -29.01 6.13 10.89
CA ASP A 249 -30.21 6.94 11.11
C ASP A 249 -29.95 8.40 10.68
N PRO A 250 -30.69 8.96 9.70
CA PRO A 250 -30.50 10.36 9.31
C PRO A 250 -30.90 11.37 10.40
N GLY A 251 -31.70 11.01 11.41
CA GLY A 251 -32.15 11.95 12.44
C GLY A 251 -31.00 12.64 13.22
N PRO A 252 -30.11 11.87 13.88
CA PRO A 252 -28.91 12.41 14.51
C PRO A 252 -27.95 13.11 13.54
N LEU A 253 -27.86 12.62 12.30
CA LEU A 253 -27.00 13.19 11.25
C LEU A 253 -27.45 14.60 10.86
N ASP A 254 -28.75 14.78 10.62
CA ASP A 254 -29.34 16.06 10.25
C ASP A 254 -29.17 17.11 11.34
N GLY A 255 -29.37 16.73 12.62
CA GLY A 255 -29.16 17.63 13.77
C GLY A 255 -27.70 18.06 13.92
N TYR A 256 -26.75 17.13 13.76
CA TYR A 256 -25.31 17.43 13.80
C TYR A 256 -24.89 18.32 12.62
N GLY A 257 -25.39 18.02 11.42
CA GLY A 257 -25.13 18.79 10.21
C GLY A 257 -25.65 20.22 10.27
N ALA A 258 -26.86 20.41 10.79
CA ALA A 258 -27.45 21.74 10.97
C ALA A 258 -26.68 22.61 11.98
N PHE A 259 -26.04 22.00 13.00
CA PHE A 259 -25.22 22.73 13.97
C PHE A 259 -23.84 23.10 13.42
N TRP A 260 -23.20 22.22 12.65
CA TRP A 260 -21.84 22.42 12.13
C TRP A 260 -21.76 22.91 10.67
N MET A 261 -22.88 23.29 10.05
CA MET A 261 -23.00 23.57 8.61
C MET A 261 -21.92 24.52 8.08
N ASP A 262 -21.72 25.68 8.72
CA ASP A 262 -20.73 26.68 8.31
C ASP A 262 -19.28 26.15 8.31
N ARG A 263 -18.99 25.10 9.09
CA ARG A 263 -17.66 24.47 9.16
C ARG A 263 -17.40 23.48 8.02
N PHE A 264 -18.42 23.11 7.25
CA PHE A 264 -18.30 22.26 6.06
C PHE A 264 -18.24 23.04 4.73
N GLU A 265 -18.33 24.37 4.76
CA GLU A 265 -18.10 25.23 3.60
C GLU A 265 -16.61 25.21 3.18
N LEU A 266 -16.34 24.76 1.95
CA LEU A 266 -14.98 24.59 1.42
C LEU A 266 -14.24 25.93 1.27
N PHE A 267 -14.99 27.03 1.04
CA PHE A 267 -14.46 28.37 0.80
C PHE A 267 -14.93 29.40 1.85
N HIS A 268 -15.30 28.96 3.05
CA HIS A 268 -15.69 29.85 4.15
C HIS A 268 -14.57 30.90 4.41
N PRO A 269 -14.89 32.20 4.58
CA PRO A 269 -13.87 33.25 4.72
C PRO A 269 -12.92 33.05 5.91
N GLU A 270 -13.45 32.71 7.10
CA GLU A 270 -12.67 32.58 8.34
C GLU A 270 -12.27 31.13 8.70
N ARG A 271 -13.16 30.15 8.48
CA ARG A 271 -12.98 28.74 8.87
C ARG A 271 -13.13 27.76 7.69
N PRO A 272 -12.41 27.94 6.56
CA PRO A 272 -12.55 27.07 5.39
C PRO A 272 -12.22 25.61 5.73
N PHE A 273 -13.06 24.67 5.29
CA PHE A 273 -12.92 23.26 5.66
C PHE A 273 -11.54 22.69 5.29
N TYR A 274 -10.88 22.01 6.25
CA TYR A 274 -9.54 21.41 6.17
C TYR A 274 -8.39 22.37 5.80
N GLN A 275 -8.63 23.67 5.94
CA GLN A 275 -7.77 24.75 5.48
C GLN A 275 -7.51 25.79 6.59
N VAL A 276 -6.84 26.87 6.21
CA VAL A 276 -6.73 28.14 6.95
C VAL A 276 -7.09 29.30 6.00
N PRO A 277 -7.38 30.50 6.53
CA PRO A 277 -7.45 31.73 5.72
C PRO A 277 -6.17 31.96 4.90
N PHE A 278 -6.26 32.83 3.90
CA PHE A 278 -5.13 33.18 3.02
C PHE A 278 -3.93 33.67 3.84
N ILE A 279 -2.74 33.17 3.53
CA ILE A 279 -1.53 33.39 4.31
C ILE A 279 -0.66 34.45 3.61
N ASP A 280 -0.63 35.66 4.15
CA ASP A 280 0.16 36.75 3.58
C ASP A 280 1.66 36.41 3.49
N GLY A 281 2.24 36.73 2.33
CA GLY A 281 3.65 36.46 2.02
C GLY A 281 4.01 34.97 1.84
N GLU A 282 3.05 34.05 1.85
CA GLU A 282 3.28 32.63 1.56
C GLU A 282 3.05 32.31 0.07
N LYS A 283 3.84 31.36 -0.47
CA LYS A 283 3.82 31.08 -1.90
C LYS A 283 2.53 30.39 -2.34
N VAL A 284 1.85 30.98 -3.33
CA VAL A 284 0.85 30.26 -4.14
C VAL A 284 1.58 29.28 -5.08
N HIS A 285 1.19 28.02 -5.01
CA HIS A 285 1.57 26.95 -5.90
C HIS A 285 0.46 26.67 -6.92
N PRO A 286 0.78 26.14 -8.12
CA PRO A 286 -0.23 25.64 -9.04
C PRO A 286 -1.00 24.47 -8.42
N ILE A 287 -2.23 24.21 -8.86
CA ILE A 287 -3.10 23.17 -8.29
C ILE A 287 -2.49 21.75 -8.33
N SER A 288 -1.56 21.47 -9.26
CA SER A 288 -0.79 20.21 -9.31
C SER A 288 0.15 19.98 -8.13
N ALA A 289 0.34 20.97 -7.24
CA ALA A 289 1.02 20.78 -5.96
C ALA A 289 0.12 20.17 -4.86
N LEU A 290 -1.21 20.26 -5.03
CA LEU A 290 -2.18 19.60 -4.14
C LEU A 290 -2.28 18.10 -4.46
N VAL A 291 -2.35 17.78 -5.76
CA VAL A 291 -2.44 16.40 -6.28
C VAL A 291 -1.09 15.69 -6.12
N LEU A 292 -0.95 14.91 -5.04
CA LEU A 292 0.30 14.19 -4.70
C LEU A 292 0.78 13.20 -5.77
N GLU A 293 -0.11 12.80 -6.66
CA GLU A 293 0.11 11.82 -7.72
C GLU A 293 0.60 12.47 -9.03
N ALA A 294 0.51 13.81 -9.15
CA ALA A 294 0.87 14.58 -10.33
C ALA A 294 2.38 14.83 -10.44
N ALA A 295 2.90 14.94 -11.67
CA ALA A 295 4.21 15.51 -11.88
C ALA A 295 4.18 17.04 -11.68
N SER A 296 4.60 17.50 -10.48
CA SER A 296 4.78 18.91 -10.17
C SER A 296 6.24 19.27 -9.86
N GLY A 297 6.61 20.52 -10.13
CA GLY A 297 7.98 21.02 -9.93
C GLY A 297 9.01 20.31 -10.82
N ASN A 298 9.97 19.63 -10.19
CA ASN A 298 11.09 18.96 -10.87
C ASN A 298 10.83 17.46 -11.15
N ASN A 299 9.61 16.97 -10.94
CA ASN A 299 9.26 15.57 -11.16
C ASN A 299 9.18 15.26 -12.68
N PRO A 300 9.75 14.13 -13.17
CA PRO A 300 9.61 13.74 -14.57
C PRO A 300 8.15 13.48 -14.97
N THR A 301 7.74 13.99 -16.13
CA THR A 301 6.37 13.92 -16.65
C THR A 301 6.08 12.65 -17.48
N LEU A 302 7.02 11.70 -17.54
CA LEU A 302 6.89 10.49 -18.34
C LEU A 302 6.01 9.47 -17.61
N PHE A 303 4.91 9.05 -18.23
CA PHE A 303 3.85 8.22 -17.63
C PHE A 303 3.16 8.87 -16.41
N ASP A 304 3.00 10.20 -16.43
CA ASP A 304 2.22 10.93 -15.43
C ASP A 304 0.70 10.63 -15.56
N HIS A 305 0.25 9.61 -14.82
CA HIS A 305 -1.17 9.28 -14.64
C HIS A 305 -1.90 10.29 -13.74
N GLY A 306 -1.17 11.12 -12.98
CA GLY A 306 -1.69 12.12 -12.06
C GLY A 306 -1.89 13.50 -12.68
N ARG A 307 -1.91 13.62 -14.02
CA ARG A 307 -2.32 14.86 -14.70
C ARG A 307 -3.65 15.36 -14.10
N VAL A 308 -3.59 16.50 -13.42
CA VAL A 308 -4.76 17.33 -13.04
C VAL A 308 -5.72 17.34 -14.23
N GLU A 309 -6.96 16.89 -14.02
CA GLU A 309 -7.87 16.29 -15.03
C GLU A 309 -8.01 17.09 -16.34
N GLY A 310 -7.00 16.99 -17.22
CA GLY A 310 -6.83 17.81 -18.43
C GLY A 310 -6.49 19.29 -18.21
N GLY A 311 -6.40 19.79 -16.96
CA GLY A 311 -6.53 21.22 -16.65
C GLY A 311 -5.39 21.87 -15.85
N VAL A 312 -5.40 23.21 -15.83
CA VAL A 312 -4.60 24.06 -14.93
C VAL A 312 -5.35 24.45 -13.65
N ALA A 313 -6.58 23.97 -13.50
CA ALA A 313 -7.48 24.21 -12.37
C ALA A 313 -8.28 22.93 -12.08
N LEU A 314 -8.93 22.87 -10.91
CA LEU A 314 -9.87 21.82 -10.52
C LEU A 314 -11.22 22.43 -10.15
N PRO A 315 -12.35 21.76 -10.42
CA PRO A 315 -13.63 22.11 -9.80
C PRO A 315 -13.62 21.82 -8.28
N PRO A 316 -14.48 22.47 -7.48
CA PRO A 316 -14.46 22.43 -6.01
C PRO A 316 -14.53 21.02 -5.40
N ASP A 317 -15.32 20.13 -5.99
CA ASP A 317 -15.51 18.74 -5.60
C ASP A 317 -14.21 17.91 -5.69
N ARG A 318 -13.46 18.07 -6.79
CA ARG A 318 -12.16 17.41 -7.00
C ARG A 318 -11.08 18.05 -6.12
N ALA A 319 -11.14 19.36 -5.92
CA ALA A 319 -10.25 20.04 -5.00
C ALA A 319 -10.43 19.56 -3.54
N ALA A 320 -11.68 19.35 -3.09
CA ALA A 320 -11.98 18.77 -1.78
C ALA A 320 -11.45 17.34 -1.62
N CYS A 321 -11.60 16.50 -2.65
CA CYS A 321 -11.02 15.15 -2.68
C CYS A 321 -9.50 15.17 -2.47
N HIS A 322 -8.79 15.98 -3.25
CA HIS A 322 -7.33 16.06 -3.16
C HIS A 322 -6.83 16.81 -1.91
N LEU A 323 -7.60 17.75 -1.37
CA LEU A 323 -7.32 18.42 -0.09
C LEU A 323 -7.21 17.41 1.07
N LEU A 324 -8.19 16.49 1.17
CA LEU A 324 -8.21 15.43 2.18
C LEU A 324 -7.06 14.43 1.98
N ALA A 325 -6.82 14.00 0.75
CA ALA A 325 -5.70 13.11 0.42
C ALA A 325 -4.34 13.77 0.76
N HIS A 326 -4.17 15.06 0.46
CA HIS A 326 -2.96 15.80 0.78
C HIS A 326 -2.72 15.85 2.30
N GLN A 327 -3.75 16.15 3.10
CA GLN A 327 -3.62 16.26 4.55
C GLN A 327 -3.20 14.95 5.24
N LEU A 328 -3.51 13.79 4.65
CA LEU A 328 -3.18 12.47 5.21
C LEU A 328 -1.93 11.81 4.60
N PHE A 329 -1.57 12.13 3.36
CA PHE A 329 -0.47 11.49 2.62
C PHE A 329 0.67 12.43 2.17
N ALA A 330 0.64 13.73 2.53
CA ALA A 330 1.69 14.68 2.14
C ALA A 330 3.11 14.22 2.53
N LEU A 331 4.04 14.41 1.60
CA LEU A 331 5.42 13.99 1.72
C LEU A 331 6.23 14.93 2.62
N GLY A 332 7.09 14.36 3.45
CA GLY A 332 8.14 15.10 4.14
C GLY A 332 9.31 15.46 3.22
N GLY A 333 10.08 16.47 3.61
CA GLY A 333 11.22 17.00 2.84
C GLY A 333 10.97 18.38 2.25
N GLY A 334 12.03 19.20 2.22
CA GLY A 334 11.97 20.60 1.81
C GLY A 334 11.66 21.58 2.96
N VAL A 335 12.02 22.84 2.73
CA VAL A 335 11.85 23.93 3.71
C VAL A 335 10.38 24.37 3.76
N SER A 336 9.89 24.67 4.96
CA SER A 336 8.58 25.29 5.17
C SER A 336 8.55 26.01 6.53
N LYS A 337 7.42 26.65 6.84
CA LYS A 337 7.14 27.31 8.12
C LYS A 337 6.00 26.57 8.83
N PRO A 338 6.02 26.43 10.18
CA PRO A 338 7.07 26.93 11.08
C PRO A 338 8.35 26.08 11.08
N PHE A 339 8.32 24.87 10.52
CA PHE A 339 9.49 24.01 10.32
C PHE A 339 9.40 23.23 9.00
N ASN A 340 10.49 22.54 8.63
CA ASN A 340 10.59 21.74 7.41
C ASN A 340 9.46 20.71 7.30
N ARG A 341 9.06 20.36 6.06
CA ARG A 341 7.92 19.46 5.83
C ARG A 341 8.19 18.08 6.42
N MET A 342 7.24 17.58 7.21
CA MET A 342 7.24 16.26 7.82
C MET A 342 6.20 15.36 7.14
N ASP A 343 6.44 14.05 7.11
CA ASP A 343 5.48 13.11 6.54
C ASP A 343 4.13 13.17 7.28
N ALA A 344 3.04 13.13 6.52
CA ALA A 344 1.69 13.01 7.06
C ALA A 344 1.40 11.57 7.56
N PRO A 345 0.31 11.34 8.34
CA PRO A 345 0.11 10.08 9.06
C PRO A 345 0.12 8.81 8.20
N LEU A 346 -0.32 8.87 6.95
CA LEU A 346 -0.49 7.71 6.08
C LEU A 346 0.55 7.64 4.94
N THR A 347 1.38 8.68 4.77
CA THR A 347 2.45 8.78 3.75
C THR A 347 3.40 7.58 3.73
N LYS A 348 3.62 6.95 4.88
CA LYS A 348 4.47 5.77 5.04
C LYS A 348 3.68 4.63 5.67
N GLY A 349 3.78 3.46 5.04
CA GLY A 349 3.20 2.21 5.51
C GLY A 349 2.20 1.60 4.54
N LEU A 350 1.71 0.40 4.86
CA LEU A 350 0.48 -0.15 4.33
C LEU A 350 -0.67 0.24 5.27
N VAL A 351 -1.77 0.71 4.68
CA VAL A 351 -3.05 0.97 5.34
C VAL A 351 -4.05 -0.07 4.83
N VAL A 352 -4.63 -0.84 5.72
CA VAL A 352 -5.57 -1.93 5.44
C VAL A 352 -6.97 -1.48 5.83
N GLU A 353 -7.93 -1.69 4.94
CA GLU A 353 -9.36 -1.48 5.17
C GLU A 353 -10.14 -2.75 4.83
N ALA A 354 -11.17 -3.08 5.60
CA ALA A 354 -12.10 -4.16 5.28
C ALA A 354 -13.25 -3.67 4.41
N LEU A 355 -13.51 -4.33 3.28
CA LEU A 355 -14.66 -4.09 2.41
C LEU A 355 -15.68 -5.22 2.52
N ASP A 356 -16.96 -4.87 2.38
CA ASP A 356 -18.13 -5.77 2.31
C ASP A 356 -19.10 -5.26 1.23
N ALA A 357 -20.27 -5.86 1.09
CA ALA A 357 -21.22 -5.65 -0.02
C ALA A 357 -21.73 -4.21 -0.23
N ASN A 358 -21.63 -3.32 0.77
CA ASN A 358 -22.00 -1.91 0.65
C ASN A 358 -21.10 -1.00 1.51
N LEU A 359 -21.21 0.31 1.30
CA LEU A 359 -20.43 1.32 2.02
C LEU A 359 -20.76 1.35 3.51
N PHE A 360 -22.02 1.12 3.89
CA PHE A 360 -22.44 1.03 5.29
C PHE A 360 -21.67 -0.04 6.08
N ARG A 361 -21.67 -1.28 5.56
CA ARG A 361 -20.93 -2.41 6.16
C ARG A 361 -19.42 -2.16 6.11
N THR A 362 -18.91 -1.65 4.99
CA THR A 362 -17.50 -1.27 4.84
C THR A 362 -17.06 -0.26 5.90
N LEU A 363 -17.81 0.82 6.13
CA LEU A 363 -17.48 1.81 7.16
C LEU A 363 -17.55 1.20 8.56
N LEU A 364 -18.57 0.40 8.89
CA LEU A 364 -18.67 -0.25 10.20
C LEU A 364 -17.57 -1.30 10.44
N LEU A 365 -17.16 -2.09 9.45
CA LEU A 365 -16.05 -3.06 9.63
C LEU A 365 -14.72 -2.38 9.99
N ASN A 366 -14.51 -1.12 9.56
CA ASN A 366 -13.33 -0.32 9.91
C ASN A 366 -13.53 0.57 11.15
N THR A 367 -14.78 0.82 11.54
CA THR A 367 -15.13 1.55 12.77
C THR A 367 -15.06 0.58 13.94
N ILE A 368 -13.91 0.51 14.62
CA ILE A 368 -13.78 -0.22 15.88
C ILE A 368 -14.49 0.55 17.01
N PRO A 369 -14.86 -0.10 18.14
CA PRO A 369 -15.43 0.62 19.29
C PRO A 369 -14.41 1.60 19.88
N LEU A 370 -14.88 2.72 20.44
CA LEU A 370 -13.97 3.69 21.05
C LEU A 370 -13.17 3.08 22.21
N ASP A 371 -13.79 2.26 23.08
CA ASP A 371 -13.07 1.55 24.16
C ASP A 371 -11.84 0.77 23.63
N ASP A 372 -12.00 0.14 22.46
CA ASP A 372 -10.98 -0.69 21.80
C ASP A 372 -9.89 0.16 21.10
N TRP A 373 -10.20 1.38 20.63
CA TRP A 373 -9.20 2.30 20.05
C TRP A 373 -8.48 3.14 21.12
N GLU A 374 -9.17 3.53 22.19
CA GLU A 374 -8.60 4.35 23.26
C GLU A 374 -7.48 3.61 24.02
N HIS A 375 -7.40 2.28 23.90
CA HIS A 375 -6.24 1.48 24.32
C HIS A 375 -4.98 1.64 23.43
N LEU A 376 -5.11 2.10 22.17
CA LEU A 376 -4.01 2.38 21.24
C LEU A 376 -3.64 3.87 21.20
N ILE A 377 -4.65 4.75 21.28
CA ILE A 377 -4.50 6.21 21.42
C ILE A 377 -5.33 6.67 22.64
N PRO A 378 -4.75 6.68 23.84
CA PRO A 378 -5.44 7.19 25.03
C PRO A 378 -5.92 8.63 24.80
N PRO A 379 -7.22 8.91 24.96
CA PRO A 379 -7.77 10.22 24.72
C PRO A 379 -7.34 11.18 25.83
N ARG A 380 -7.29 12.45 25.47
CA ARG A 380 -7.15 13.58 26.39
C ARG A 380 -8.51 14.26 26.51
N GLU A 381 -8.64 15.21 27.43
CA GLU A 381 -9.92 15.86 27.77
C GLU A 381 -10.55 16.67 26.61
N GLU A 382 -9.89 16.73 25.45
CA GLU A 382 -10.22 17.57 24.28
C GLU A 382 -10.23 16.80 22.93
N ASP A 383 -10.42 15.46 22.90
CA ASP A 383 -10.46 14.76 21.59
C ASP A 383 -11.71 15.12 20.77
N ALA A 384 -11.46 15.80 19.66
CA ALA A 384 -12.46 16.30 18.73
C ALA A 384 -11.88 16.32 17.30
N PRO A 385 -12.73 16.20 16.26
CA PRO A 385 -12.29 16.36 14.90
C PRO A 385 -11.99 17.83 14.61
N PHE A 386 -11.11 18.12 13.64
CA PHE A 386 -10.58 19.48 13.42
C PHE A 386 -11.66 20.57 13.25
N TRP A 387 -12.85 20.22 12.74
CA TRP A 387 -13.94 21.16 12.48
C TRP A 387 -14.75 21.53 13.73
N GLU A 388 -14.62 20.78 14.83
CA GLU A 388 -15.23 21.10 16.13
C GLU A 388 -14.28 21.88 17.06
N VAL A 389 -13.02 22.09 16.65
CA VAL A 389 -12.01 22.80 17.45
C VAL A 389 -11.86 24.24 16.98
N ASP A 390 -12.11 25.21 17.86
CA ASP A 390 -11.99 26.64 17.57
C ASP A 390 -10.56 27.17 17.72
N ASP A 391 -9.86 26.80 18.79
CA ASP A 391 -8.48 27.23 19.06
C ASP A 391 -7.53 26.01 19.04
N PRO A 392 -7.14 25.53 17.85
CA PRO A 392 -6.37 24.30 17.73
C PRO A 392 -4.89 24.52 18.06
N ALA A 393 -4.34 23.64 18.90
CA ALA A 393 -2.98 23.75 19.46
C ALA A 393 -1.87 24.04 18.43
N GLU A 394 -0.81 24.73 18.88
CA GLU A 394 0.36 25.07 18.06
C GLU A 394 1.18 23.81 17.64
N PRO A 395 1.76 23.79 16.42
CA PRO A 395 2.47 22.63 15.90
C PRO A 395 3.88 22.50 16.51
N VAL A 396 4.13 21.37 17.17
CA VAL A 396 5.45 21.01 17.71
C VAL A 396 6.24 20.22 16.66
N ARG A 397 7.50 20.62 16.43
CA ARG A 397 8.41 20.04 15.41
C ARG A 397 8.85 18.62 15.75
N GLU A 398 9.11 18.36 17.01
CA GLU A 398 9.61 17.08 17.55
C GLU A 398 8.50 16.02 17.61
N GLY A 399 7.25 16.48 17.68
CA GLY A 399 6.03 15.68 17.73
C GLY A 399 4.89 16.50 18.29
N THR A 400 3.91 16.86 17.46
CA THR A 400 2.65 17.42 17.94
C THR A 400 1.86 16.31 18.63
N PRO A 401 1.36 16.49 19.87
CA PRO A 401 0.59 15.44 20.53
C PRO A 401 -0.69 15.07 19.78
N VAL A 402 -0.98 13.77 19.73
CA VAL A 402 -2.32 13.27 19.35
C VAL A 402 -3.24 13.42 20.55
N MET A 403 -4.44 13.95 20.35
CA MET A 403 -5.42 14.19 21.42
C MET A 403 -6.36 12.99 21.63
N GLY A 404 -6.56 12.17 20.61
CA GLY A 404 -7.33 10.93 20.62
C GLY A 404 -7.65 10.44 19.21
N PRO A 405 -8.55 9.45 19.05
CA PRO A 405 -8.97 8.91 17.76
C PRO A 405 -9.51 9.94 16.76
N LEU A 406 -10.29 10.95 17.21
CA LEU A 406 -10.95 11.92 16.34
C LEU A 406 -9.96 12.93 15.76
N HIS A 407 -9.04 13.44 16.58
CA HIS A 407 -7.93 14.27 16.10
C HIS A 407 -7.01 13.46 15.16
N TYR A 408 -6.79 12.16 15.43
CA TYR A 408 -5.98 11.31 14.56
C TYR A 408 -6.64 10.98 13.20
N LEU A 409 -7.96 10.75 13.17
CA LEU A 409 -8.71 10.59 11.93
C LEU A 409 -8.64 11.84 11.06
N THR A 410 -8.74 13.01 11.69
CA THR A 410 -8.89 14.32 11.01
C THR A 410 -7.62 15.17 10.98
N TRP A 411 -6.46 14.52 11.10
CA TRP A 411 -5.16 15.14 11.32
C TRP A 411 -4.78 16.22 10.28
N GLN A 412 -4.40 17.40 10.78
CA GLN A 412 -4.01 18.55 9.95
C GLN A 412 -2.48 18.60 9.76
N SER A 413 -1.92 17.77 8.87
CA SER A 413 -0.46 17.76 8.62
C SER A 413 0.07 19.02 7.93
N ARG A 414 -0.81 19.79 7.29
CA ARG A 414 -0.49 21.02 6.55
C ARG A 414 -1.43 22.17 6.93
N GLN A 415 -0.90 23.39 6.82
CA GLN A 415 -1.68 24.61 6.63
C GLN A 415 -1.90 24.74 5.12
N LEU A 416 -3.14 24.58 4.67
CA LEU A 416 -3.54 24.64 3.27
C LEU A 416 -4.55 25.77 3.07
N HIS A 417 -4.51 26.38 1.89
CA HIS A 417 -5.53 27.35 1.44
C HIS A 417 -5.71 27.18 -0.06
N LEU A 418 -6.94 27.00 -0.54
CA LEU A 418 -7.28 26.83 -1.95
C LEU A 418 -7.52 28.18 -2.62
N CYS A 419 -6.77 28.48 -3.69
CA CYS A 419 -6.91 29.71 -4.46
C CYS A 419 -7.91 29.50 -5.59
N ILE A 420 -9.08 30.14 -5.48
CA ILE A 420 -10.15 30.13 -6.49
C ILE A 420 -10.03 31.31 -7.46
N ASP A 421 -10.37 31.05 -8.72
CA ASP A 421 -10.83 32.10 -9.63
C ASP A 421 -12.29 32.44 -9.30
N GLN A 422 -12.58 33.74 -9.20
CA GLN A 422 -13.90 34.27 -8.83
C GLN A 422 -14.88 34.31 -10.03
N GLU A 423 -14.39 34.25 -11.28
CA GLU A 423 -15.26 34.28 -12.46
C GLU A 423 -15.74 32.87 -12.86
N SER A 424 -14.85 31.88 -12.89
CA SER A 424 -15.20 30.48 -13.20
C SER A 424 -15.58 29.64 -11.98
N GLY A 425 -15.24 30.07 -10.76
CA GLY A 425 -15.41 29.30 -9.53
C GLY A 425 -14.43 28.10 -9.38
N LEU A 426 -13.45 27.97 -10.29
CA LEU A 426 -12.49 26.88 -10.30
C LEU A 426 -11.29 27.16 -9.39
N VAL A 427 -10.76 26.12 -8.76
CA VAL A 427 -9.55 26.18 -7.91
C VAL A 427 -8.31 26.13 -8.80
N THR A 428 -7.60 27.24 -8.93
CA THR A 428 -6.43 27.42 -9.83
C THR A 428 -5.10 27.16 -9.13
N GLY A 429 -5.05 27.27 -7.80
CA GLY A 429 -3.80 27.11 -7.03
C GLY A 429 -4.04 26.81 -5.55
N CYS A 430 -2.95 26.76 -4.79
CA CYS A 430 -3.02 26.58 -3.34
C CYS A 430 -1.76 27.09 -2.61
N GLN A 431 -1.87 27.49 -1.35
CA GLN A 431 -0.73 27.69 -0.45
C GLN A 431 -0.50 26.44 0.40
N ILE A 432 0.76 26.04 0.63
CA ILE A 432 1.11 24.78 1.34
C ILE A 432 2.24 24.97 2.35
N ARG A 433 1.87 25.10 3.64
CA ARG A 433 2.77 25.16 4.79
C ARG A 433 2.73 23.90 5.66
N GLN A 434 3.79 23.66 6.42
CA GLN A 434 3.82 22.60 7.44
C GLN A 434 2.90 22.98 8.61
N ARG A 435 2.15 22.00 9.14
CA ARG A 435 1.42 22.12 10.41
C ARG A 435 1.85 20.99 11.33
N TYR A 436 0.98 20.02 11.63
CA TYR A 436 1.31 18.99 12.62
C TYR A 436 2.25 17.91 12.07
N ALA A 437 3.16 17.48 12.92
CA ALA A 437 4.04 16.34 12.70
C ALA A 437 3.76 15.29 13.78
N LEU A 438 3.66 14.01 13.41
CA LEU A 438 3.50 12.96 14.41
C LEU A 438 4.78 12.84 15.26
N PRO A 439 4.65 12.47 16.55
CA PRO A 439 5.79 12.09 17.38
C PRO A 439 6.58 10.90 16.81
N LYS A 440 7.81 10.74 17.27
CA LYS A 440 8.72 9.63 16.94
C LYS A 440 8.96 8.72 18.15
N ASP A 441 7.89 8.43 18.87
CA ASP A 441 7.84 7.55 20.05
C ASP A 441 7.66 6.06 19.69
N GLY A 442 7.29 5.75 18.44
CA GLY A 442 7.03 4.39 17.96
C GLY A 442 5.61 3.89 18.26
N LEU A 443 4.66 4.77 18.59
CA LEU A 443 3.28 4.38 18.89
C LEU A 443 2.54 3.80 17.66
N ARG A 444 1.78 2.73 17.90
CA ARG A 444 0.97 2.02 16.91
C ARG A 444 -0.43 2.66 16.77
N LEU A 445 -0.43 3.94 16.39
CA LEU A 445 -1.62 4.81 16.38
C LEU A 445 -2.79 4.32 15.51
N ASP A 446 -2.50 3.76 14.33
CA ASP A 446 -3.53 3.51 13.31
C ASP A 446 -4.00 2.04 13.29
N PRO A 447 -5.30 1.75 13.54
CA PRO A 447 -5.81 0.38 13.57
C PRO A 447 -5.70 -0.38 12.25
N GLY A 448 -5.68 0.31 11.11
CA GLY A 448 -5.52 -0.28 9.78
C GLY A 448 -4.06 -0.46 9.37
N LYS A 449 -3.08 0.08 10.12
CA LYS A 449 -1.69 0.11 9.68
C LYS A 449 -0.88 -1.11 10.12
N VAL A 450 -0.02 -1.56 9.21
CA VAL A 450 1.02 -2.57 9.47
C VAL A 450 2.30 -1.90 9.96
N TYR A 451 2.91 -2.43 11.02
CA TYR A 451 4.21 -1.97 11.52
C TYR A 451 5.22 -3.12 11.59
N GLN A 452 6.52 -2.78 11.58
CA GLN A 452 7.64 -3.70 11.81
C GLN A 452 8.52 -3.17 12.94
N GLN A 453 9.19 -4.05 13.68
CA GLN A 453 10.15 -3.65 14.70
C GLN A 453 11.43 -3.10 14.03
N SER A 454 12.01 -2.07 14.64
CA SER A 454 13.28 -1.46 14.28
C SER A 454 14.16 -1.37 15.53
N PRO A 455 15.37 -2.00 15.54
CA PRO A 455 16.31 -1.91 16.67
C PRO A 455 16.80 -0.49 17.02
N LYS A 456 16.37 0.54 16.28
CA LYS A 456 16.75 1.95 16.48
C LYS A 456 15.56 2.91 16.66
N GLU A 457 14.37 2.53 16.21
CA GLU A 457 13.22 3.45 16.06
C GLU A 457 11.91 2.88 16.62
N GLY A 458 11.94 1.76 17.36
CA GLY A 458 10.74 1.12 17.88
C GLY A 458 9.91 0.48 16.76
N PHE A 459 8.58 0.60 16.81
CA PHE A 459 7.73 0.18 15.69
C PHE A 459 7.68 1.24 14.59
N VAL A 460 8.05 0.86 13.36
CA VAL A 460 8.01 1.74 12.18
C VAL A 460 7.03 1.20 11.13
N PRO A 461 6.34 2.05 10.35
CA PRO A 461 5.37 1.59 9.35
C PRO A 461 5.98 0.66 8.30
N PHE A 462 5.38 -0.52 8.10
CA PHE A 462 5.81 -1.50 7.12
C PHE A 462 5.45 -1.03 5.70
N LYS A 463 6.45 -0.81 4.84
CA LYS A 463 6.29 -0.04 3.58
C LYS A 463 5.81 -0.90 2.41
N LEU A 464 5.08 -0.27 1.49
CA LEU A 464 4.79 -0.83 0.17
C LEU A 464 6.09 -1.11 -0.61
N ASN A 465 6.20 -2.30 -1.19
CA ASN A 465 7.24 -2.67 -2.14
C ASN A 465 6.67 -2.70 -3.56
N LYS A 466 7.29 -2.00 -4.50
CA LYS A 466 6.87 -1.98 -5.91
C LYS A 466 7.04 -3.34 -6.59
N GLU A 467 8.04 -4.14 -6.18
CA GLU A 467 8.42 -5.42 -6.79
C GLU A 467 7.61 -6.63 -6.27
N ARG A 468 6.68 -6.44 -5.32
CA ARG A 468 5.89 -7.52 -4.68
C ARG A 468 4.42 -7.17 -4.55
N ALA A 469 3.53 -8.12 -4.81
CA ALA A 469 2.09 -7.98 -4.62
C ALA A 469 1.68 -8.14 -3.15
N VAL A 470 0.53 -7.59 -2.75
CA VAL A 470 0.02 -7.60 -1.37
C VAL A 470 -0.23 -9.01 -0.84
N TRP A 471 -0.65 -9.95 -1.68
CA TRP A 471 -0.89 -11.33 -1.24
C TRP A 471 0.39 -12.04 -0.75
N GLN A 472 1.57 -11.63 -1.25
CA GLN A 472 2.88 -12.12 -0.77
C GLN A 472 3.21 -11.66 0.67
N TYR A 473 2.38 -10.78 1.23
CA TYR A 473 2.44 -10.27 2.60
C TYR A 473 1.34 -10.82 3.51
N THR A 474 0.52 -11.78 3.06
CA THR A 474 -0.64 -12.30 3.84
C THR A 474 -0.27 -12.72 5.27
N HIS A 475 0.79 -13.52 5.47
CA HIS A 475 1.42 -13.73 6.80
C HIS A 475 1.60 -12.42 7.61
N VAL A 476 2.38 -11.43 7.16
CA VAL A 476 2.59 -10.13 7.87
C VAL A 476 1.27 -9.38 8.15
N LEU A 477 0.27 -9.46 7.27
CA LEU A 477 -1.02 -8.79 7.47
C LEU A 477 -1.88 -9.45 8.57
N LEU A 478 -1.65 -10.74 8.83
CA LEU A 478 -2.53 -11.59 9.65
C LEU A 478 -1.80 -12.30 10.81
N GLN A 479 -0.47 -12.13 10.93
CA GLN A 479 0.46 -12.88 11.79
C GLN A 479 0.06 -12.92 13.27
N THR A 480 0.21 -14.07 13.92
CA THR A 480 -0.15 -14.27 15.33
C THR A 480 1.00 -14.03 16.31
N SER A 481 2.23 -13.80 15.82
CA SER A 481 3.40 -13.41 16.63
C SER A 481 3.71 -11.92 16.45
N GLU A 482 3.76 -11.17 17.56
CA GLU A 482 4.11 -9.72 17.55
C GLU A 482 5.63 -9.45 17.63
N GLN A 483 6.49 -10.45 17.42
CA GLN A 483 7.94 -10.31 17.64
C GLN A 483 8.61 -9.34 16.64
N ASP A 484 8.55 -9.63 15.34
CA ASP A 484 9.16 -8.79 14.29
C ASP A 484 8.17 -7.79 13.65
N TYR A 485 6.87 -8.08 13.70
CA TYR A 485 5.81 -7.33 13.02
C TYR A 485 4.62 -7.11 13.94
N ALA A 486 3.94 -5.98 13.77
CA ALA A 486 2.62 -5.77 14.34
C ALA A 486 1.59 -5.72 13.20
N ARG A 487 0.71 -6.72 13.16
CA ARG A 487 -0.43 -6.74 12.25
C ARG A 487 -1.41 -5.60 12.56
N PRO A 488 -2.23 -5.15 11.59
CA PRO A 488 -3.28 -4.17 11.84
C PRO A 488 -4.22 -4.62 12.96
N TYR A 489 -4.54 -3.74 13.90
CA TYR A 489 -5.56 -4.03 14.92
C TYR A 489 -6.92 -4.38 14.27
N LEU A 490 -7.21 -3.84 13.09
CA LEU A 490 -8.35 -4.22 12.26
C LEU A 490 -8.52 -5.74 12.11
N THR A 491 -7.44 -6.52 11.96
CA THR A 491 -7.57 -7.98 11.80
C THR A 491 -7.82 -8.69 13.14
N ASN A 492 -7.34 -8.15 14.27
CA ASN A 492 -7.79 -8.58 15.61
C ASN A 492 -9.29 -8.32 15.80
N TRP A 493 -9.76 -7.13 15.38
CA TRP A 493 -11.15 -6.69 15.49
C TRP A 493 -12.11 -7.58 14.70
N LEU A 494 -11.84 -7.80 13.41
CA LEU A 494 -12.67 -8.63 12.53
C LEU A 494 -12.81 -10.06 13.06
N ALA A 495 -11.71 -10.66 13.53
CA ALA A 495 -11.70 -11.99 14.12
C ALA A 495 -12.47 -12.04 15.45
N THR A 496 -12.30 -11.02 16.29
CA THR A 496 -13.04 -10.86 17.56
C THR A 496 -14.55 -10.79 17.31
N MET A 497 -15.01 -9.99 16.35
CA MET A 497 -16.43 -9.85 16.06
C MET A 497 -17.01 -11.04 15.30
N HIS A 498 -16.23 -11.73 14.47
CA HIS A 498 -16.67 -13.02 13.90
C HIS A 498 -16.85 -14.06 15.01
N ARG A 499 -15.90 -14.21 15.95
CA ARG A 499 -16.04 -15.11 17.11
C ARG A 499 -17.24 -14.77 18.00
N PHE A 500 -17.45 -13.50 18.33
CA PHE A 500 -18.57 -13.08 19.18
C PHE A 500 -19.91 -12.85 18.44
N ARG A 501 -20.00 -13.15 17.14
CA ARG A 501 -21.19 -12.85 16.32
C ARG A 501 -22.51 -13.34 16.93
N SER A 502 -22.52 -14.56 17.46
CA SER A 502 -23.69 -15.17 18.10
C SER A 502 -24.07 -14.53 19.43
N ARG A 503 -23.11 -13.95 20.18
CA ARG A 503 -23.37 -13.23 21.44
C ARG A 503 -24.14 -11.92 21.22
N TYR A 504 -23.89 -11.27 20.08
CA TYR A 504 -24.50 -9.98 19.72
C TYR A 504 -25.63 -10.11 18.69
N GLY A 505 -25.99 -11.34 18.29
CA GLY A 505 -27.03 -11.61 17.29
C GLY A 505 -26.71 -11.08 15.88
N ILE A 506 -25.45 -10.77 15.57
CA ILE A 506 -25.06 -10.10 14.33
C ILE A 506 -24.87 -11.08 13.18
N ALA A 507 -25.45 -10.76 12.02
CA ALA A 507 -25.16 -11.42 10.75
C ALA A 507 -23.83 -10.93 10.17
N PHE A 508 -22.72 -11.41 10.74
CA PHE A 508 -21.35 -11.09 10.33
C PHE A 508 -20.93 -11.95 9.12
N PRO A 509 -20.20 -11.40 8.12
CA PRO A 509 -19.85 -12.15 6.91
C PRO A 509 -18.87 -13.30 7.18
N SER A 510 -18.89 -14.31 6.29
CA SER A 510 -17.98 -15.46 6.30
C SER A 510 -16.68 -15.23 5.51
N ARG A 511 -16.62 -14.16 4.71
CA ARG A 511 -15.46 -13.69 3.95
C ARG A 511 -15.32 -12.18 4.10
N VAL A 512 -14.10 -11.69 4.08
CA VAL A 512 -13.80 -10.24 4.06
C VAL A 512 -12.84 -9.94 2.91
N ILE A 513 -12.92 -8.74 2.34
CA ILE A 513 -11.93 -8.25 1.39
C ILE A 513 -11.05 -7.23 2.09
N LEU A 514 -9.78 -7.55 2.32
CA LEU A 514 -8.80 -6.58 2.80
C LEU A 514 -8.29 -5.75 1.61
N ALA A 515 -8.70 -4.49 1.56
CA ALA A 515 -8.16 -3.49 0.64
C ALA A 515 -6.90 -2.87 1.25
N VAL A 516 -5.74 -3.18 0.68
CA VAL A 516 -4.44 -2.74 1.19
C VAL A 516 -3.90 -1.63 0.29
N THR A 517 -3.81 -0.43 0.86
CA THR A 517 -3.34 0.79 0.19
C THR A 517 -1.95 1.18 0.68
N GLY A 518 -1.10 1.69 -0.19
CA GLY A 518 0.20 2.22 0.21
C GLY A 518 0.77 3.21 -0.79
N LEU A 519 1.69 4.05 -0.28
CA LEU A 519 2.53 4.96 -1.03
C LEU A 519 4.00 4.57 -0.81
N THR A 520 4.83 4.62 -1.85
CA THR A 520 6.28 4.44 -1.73
C THR A 520 7.06 5.47 -2.53
N THR A 521 8.20 5.85 -1.97
CA THR A 521 9.08 6.91 -2.46
C THR A 521 10.44 6.35 -2.81
N ASP A 522 11.10 6.97 -3.79
CA ASP A 522 12.47 6.64 -4.20
C ASP A 522 13.42 6.79 -2.99
N PRO A 523 14.04 5.71 -2.49
CA PRO A 523 14.85 5.76 -1.27
C PRO A 523 16.13 6.58 -1.42
N GLN A 524 16.51 6.95 -2.65
CA GLN A 524 17.62 7.85 -2.95
C GLN A 524 17.16 9.28 -3.26
N LYS A 525 15.86 9.52 -3.46
CA LYS A 525 15.29 10.82 -3.85
C LYS A 525 14.07 11.14 -2.99
N ALA A 526 14.33 11.75 -1.82
CA ALA A 526 13.31 12.19 -0.89
C ALA A 526 12.22 13.04 -1.59
N ALA A 527 10.97 12.86 -1.15
CA ALA A 527 9.76 13.47 -1.74
C ALA A 527 9.45 13.12 -3.22
N LYS A 528 10.16 12.18 -3.86
CA LYS A 528 9.76 11.62 -5.16
C LYS A 528 8.96 10.33 -4.95
N VAL A 529 7.69 10.33 -5.34
CA VAL A 529 6.87 9.10 -5.44
C VAL A 529 7.46 8.16 -6.50
N GLU A 530 7.49 6.86 -6.22
CA GLU A 530 7.70 5.82 -7.25
C GLU A 530 6.42 5.10 -7.61
N LEU A 531 5.55 4.85 -6.63
CA LEU A 531 4.31 4.10 -6.80
C LEU A 531 3.35 4.42 -5.64
N TRP A 532 2.07 4.59 -5.97
CA TRP A 532 0.96 4.34 -5.07
C TRP A 532 0.19 3.11 -5.58
N ARG A 533 -0.43 2.34 -4.69
CA ARG A 533 -1.19 1.14 -5.09
C ARG A 533 -2.27 0.81 -4.07
N ARG A 534 -3.38 0.22 -4.53
CA ARG A 534 -4.44 -0.39 -3.71
C ARG A 534 -4.80 -1.74 -4.30
N GLU A 535 -4.62 -2.80 -3.52
CA GLU A 535 -4.92 -4.19 -3.91
C GLU A 535 -6.06 -4.74 -3.05
N ARG A 536 -6.85 -5.67 -3.60
CA ARG A 536 -7.92 -6.38 -2.89
C ARG A 536 -7.52 -7.84 -2.63
N LEU A 537 -7.40 -8.19 -1.35
CA LEU A 537 -7.10 -9.53 -0.85
C LEU A 537 -8.37 -10.13 -0.19
N PRO A 538 -9.17 -10.93 -0.91
CA PRO A 538 -10.30 -11.66 -0.33
C PRO A 538 -9.78 -12.80 0.56
N LEU A 539 -10.42 -13.01 1.71
CA LEU A 539 -10.05 -14.02 2.70
C LEU A 539 -11.30 -14.65 3.35
N PRO A 540 -11.33 -15.98 3.56
CA PRO A 540 -12.23 -16.61 4.53
C PRO A 540 -11.98 -16.11 5.95
N MET A 541 -13.03 -15.79 6.70
CA MET A 541 -12.91 -15.37 8.09
C MET A 541 -12.31 -16.46 9.00
N THR A 542 -12.48 -17.73 8.64
CA THR A 542 -11.88 -18.90 9.32
C THR A 542 -10.37 -18.76 9.55
N ILE A 543 -9.65 -18.15 8.59
CA ILE A 543 -8.19 -17.94 8.67
C ILE A 543 -7.83 -16.94 9.76
N LEU A 544 -8.67 -15.94 10.01
CA LEU A 544 -8.44 -14.95 11.07
C LEU A 544 -8.76 -15.50 12.47
N ASP A 545 -9.52 -16.60 12.53
CA ASP A 545 -9.93 -17.26 13.76
C ASP A 545 -9.07 -18.46 14.18
N GLN A 546 -8.33 -19.06 13.24
CA GLN A 546 -7.50 -20.26 13.46
C GLN A 546 -6.01 -19.96 13.22
N PRO A 547 -5.21 -19.71 14.28
CA PRO A 547 -3.76 -19.50 14.19
C PRO A 547 -3.00 -20.58 13.41
N GLU A 548 -3.52 -21.80 13.43
CA GLU A 548 -2.94 -23.00 12.80
C GLU A 548 -3.00 -22.89 11.27
N LEU A 549 -4.11 -22.38 10.71
CA LEU A 549 -4.22 -22.10 9.28
C LEU A 549 -3.28 -20.96 8.85
N MET A 550 -3.02 -20.00 9.74
CA MET A 550 -2.05 -18.93 9.46
C MET A 550 -0.61 -19.43 9.42
N ALA A 551 -0.23 -20.40 10.26
CA ALA A 551 1.08 -21.03 10.19
C ALA A 551 1.30 -21.78 8.85
N GLU A 552 0.26 -22.43 8.33
CA GLU A 552 0.28 -23.06 7.00
C GLU A 552 0.45 -22.03 5.87
N VAL A 553 -0.27 -20.91 5.91
CA VAL A 553 -0.08 -19.79 4.96
C VAL A 553 1.32 -19.18 5.02
N GLU A 554 1.91 -19.12 6.22
CA GLU A 554 3.28 -18.62 6.42
C GLU A 554 4.33 -19.57 5.81
N GLU A 555 4.23 -20.88 6.06
CA GLU A 555 5.16 -21.86 5.48
C GLU A 555 4.99 -21.99 3.95
N MET A 556 3.76 -21.93 3.42
CA MET A 556 3.51 -21.84 1.98
C MET A 556 4.24 -20.64 1.33
N LEU A 557 4.19 -19.48 1.97
CA LEU A 557 4.90 -18.29 1.49
C LEU A 557 6.43 -18.39 1.70
N ALA A 558 6.89 -19.10 2.74
CA ALA A 558 8.30 -19.39 2.97
C ALA A 558 8.87 -20.33 1.90
N GLU A 559 8.18 -21.42 1.57
CA GLU A 559 8.49 -22.32 0.45
C GLU A 559 8.67 -21.56 -0.86
N ALA A 560 7.70 -20.74 -1.24
CA ALA A 560 7.76 -19.96 -2.47
C ALA A 560 8.91 -18.93 -2.47
N ARG A 561 9.34 -18.43 -1.31
CA ARG A 561 10.53 -17.58 -1.15
C ARG A 561 11.85 -18.35 -1.23
N ARG A 562 11.91 -19.60 -0.74
CA ARG A 562 13.09 -20.47 -0.92
C ARG A 562 13.35 -20.70 -2.41
N VAL A 563 12.27 -20.86 -3.19
CA VAL A 563 12.31 -20.97 -4.66
C VAL A 563 12.59 -19.63 -5.36
N GLU A 564 12.07 -18.48 -4.91
CA GLU A 564 12.49 -17.14 -5.38
C GLU A 564 14.02 -16.99 -5.26
N GLY A 565 14.57 -17.38 -4.10
CA GLY A 565 16.00 -17.37 -3.83
C GLY A 565 16.78 -18.26 -4.80
N LEU A 566 16.32 -19.49 -5.07
CA LEU A 566 16.95 -20.39 -6.03
C LEU A 566 16.94 -19.79 -7.46
N LEU A 567 15.81 -19.28 -7.94
CA LEU A 567 15.71 -18.63 -9.26
C LEU A 567 16.64 -17.41 -9.36
N SER A 568 16.68 -16.57 -8.32
CA SER A 568 17.56 -15.40 -8.26
C SER A 568 19.05 -15.77 -8.27
N ARG A 569 19.45 -16.88 -7.64
CA ARG A 569 20.84 -17.38 -7.71
C ARG A 569 21.15 -18.02 -9.06
N THR A 570 20.23 -18.81 -9.60
CA THR A 570 20.36 -19.47 -10.91
C THR A 570 20.57 -18.45 -12.03
N ALA A 571 19.79 -17.35 -12.04
CA ALA A 571 19.98 -16.26 -13.00
C ALA A 571 21.36 -15.59 -12.88
N GLN A 572 21.90 -15.43 -11.66
CA GLN A 572 23.25 -14.90 -11.44
C GLN A 572 24.34 -15.90 -11.86
N ALA A 573 24.14 -17.19 -11.60
CA ALA A 573 25.04 -18.27 -12.00
C ALA A 573 25.15 -18.41 -13.52
N LEU A 574 24.01 -18.39 -14.24
CA LEU A 574 23.96 -18.43 -15.71
C LEU A 574 24.75 -17.28 -16.33
N VAL A 575 24.53 -16.04 -15.87
CA VAL A 575 25.25 -14.87 -16.39
C VAL A 575 26.74 -14.92 -16.04
N TRP A 576 27.08 -15.32 -14.81
CA TRP A 576 28.47 -15.44 -14.38
C TRP A 576 29.23 -16.49 -15.19
N ALA A 577 28.73 -17.72 -15.31
CA ALA A 577 29.37 -18.76 -16.10
C ALA A 577 29.40 -18.45 -17.61
N SER A 578 28.42 -17.71 -18.14
CA SER A 578 28.46 -17.21 -19.53
C SER A 578 29.57 -16.17 -19.76
N ALA A 579 29.92 -15.36 -18.74
CA ALA A 579 30.98 -14.37 -18.82
C ALA A 579 32.37 -14.93 -18.43
N GLU A 580 32.42 -15.91 -17.53
CA GLU A 580 33.61 -16.53 -16.97
C GLU A 580 33.51 -18.06 -17.04
N ARG A 581 33.59 -18.65 -18.25
CA ARG A 581 33.36 -20.10 -18.46
C ARG A 581 34.17 -21.03 -17.53
N LYS A 582 35.38 -20.61 -17.13
CA LYS A 582 36.23 -21.33 -16.15
C LYS A 582 35.63 -21.43 -14.73
N ALA A 583 34.60 -20.64 -14.42
CA ALA A 583 33.90 -20.64 -13.14
C ALA A 583 32.58 -21.43 -13.18
N LEU A 584 32.36 -22.27 -14.21
CA LEU A 584 31.15 -23.07 -14.35
C LEU A 584 30.89 -23.99 -13.14
N GLY A 585 31.94 -24.63 -12.60
CA GLY A 585 31.85 -25.43 -11.37
C GLY A 585 31.42 -24.60 -10.16
N ASP A 586 32.06 -23.45 -9.94
CA ASP A 586 31.66 -22.53 -8.85
C ASP A 586 30.21 -22.03 -9.01
N ALA A 587 29.75 -21.82 -10.24
CA ALA A 587 28.39 -21.37 -10.55
C ALA A 587 27.34 -22.48 -10.32
N VAL A 588 27.68 -23.74 -10.59
CA VAL A 588 26.89 -24.93 -10.20
C VAL A 588 26.79 -25.02 -8.67
N THR A 589 27.93 -24.98 -7.96
CA THR A 589 27.99 -25.02 -6.49
C THR A 589 27.24 -23.85 -5.85
N TYR A 590 27.31 -22.64 -6.42
CA TYR A 590 26.56 -21.47 -5.96
C TYR A 590 25.04 -21.60 -6.18
N THR A 591 24.62 -22.24 -7.28
CA THR A 591 23.20 -22.53 -7.54
C THR A 591 22.64 -23.45 -6.45
N TRP A 592 23.36 -24.54 -6.17
CA TRP A 592 23.02 -25.56 -5.17
C TRP A 592 23.03 -25.04 -3.73
N THR A 593 24.18 -24.52 -3.28
CA THR A 593 24.45 -24.20 -1.87
C THR A 593 24.16 -22.74 -1.49
N GLY A 594 24.12 -21.83 -2.47
CA GLY A 594 24.11 -20.39 -2.25
C GLY A 594 25.43 -19.77 -1.76
N LYS A 595 26.49 -20.57 -1.55
CA LYS A 595 27.82 -20.12 -1.15
C LYS A 595 28.62 -19.68 -2.38
N LEU A 596 29.34 -18.56 -2.28
CA LEU A 596 30.30 -18.11 -3.30
C LEU A 596 31.74 -18.45 -2.87
N PRO A 597 32.68 -18.64 -3.83
CA PRO A 597 34.09 -18.76 -3.51
C PRO A 597 34.61 -17.55 -2.69
N PRO A 598 35.57 -17.74 -1.77
CA PRO A 598 36.11 -16.67 -0.94
C PRO A 598 36.54 -15.43 -1.75
N GLY A 599 36.02 -14.27 -1.37
CA GLY A 599 36.30 -12.99 -2.04
C GLY A 599 35.53 -12.73 -3.33
N LYS A 600 34.87 -13.73 -3.95
CA LYS A 600 34.04 -13.51 -5.15
C LYS A 600 32.79 -12.72 -4.79
N LYS A 601 32.43 -11.75 -5.64
CA LYS A 601 31.17 -11.01 -5.59
C LYS A 601 30.54 -10.97 -6.98
N LEU A 602 29.21 -11.06 -7.03
CA LEU A 602 28.43 -11.06 -8.28
C LEU A 602 27.73 -9.72 -8.56
N ASP A 603 28.15 -8.63 -7.90
CA ASP A 603 27.50 -7.31 -8.00
C ASP A 603 27.40 -6.79 -9.44
N GLN A 604 28.41 -7.07 -10.28
CA GLN A 604 28.45 -6.67 -11.68
C GLN A 604 27.41 -7.41 -12.56
N VAL A 605 27.08 -8.67 -12.24
CA VAL A 605 26.14 -9.48 -13.04
C VAL A 605 24.68 -9.35 -12.59
N LYS A 606 24.41 -8.82 -11.39
CA LYS A 606 23.04 -8.69 -10.83
C LYS A 606 22.05 -7.96 -11.74
N GLY A 607 22.49 -6.95 -12.49
CA GLY A 607 21.64 -6.22 -13.44
C GLY A 607 21.17 -7.11 -14.61
N LEU A 608 22.12 -7.76 -15.28
CA LEU A 608 21.86 -8.65 -16.41
C LEU A 608 21.13 -9.94 -16.00
N ALA A 609 21.43 -10.47 -14.81
CA ALA A 609 20.69 -11.57 -14.20
C ALA A 609 19.23 -11.20 -13.92
N ARG A 610 18.95 -9.96 -13.49
CA ARG A 610 17.57 -9.48 -13.31
C ARG A 610 16.82 -9.38 -14.63
N SER A 611 17.47 -8.96 -15.72
CA SER A 611 16.82 -8.86 -17.04
C SER A 611 16.50 -10.22 -17.70
N LEU A 612 17.03 -11.34 -17.18
CA LEU A 612 16.52 -12.68 -17.54
C LEU A 612 15.07 -12.92 -17.07
N GLY A 613 14.55 -12.07 -16.17
CA GLY A 613 13.13 -12.01 -15.82
C GLY A 613 12.57 -13.21 -15.05
N MET A 614 13.38 -14.19 -14.66
CA MET A 614 12.92 -15.42 -14.00
C MET A 614 11.98 -15.14 -12.81
N VAL A 615 12.45 -14.36 -11.81
CA VAL A 615 11.65 -14.01 -10.62
C VAL A 615 10.40 -13.17 -10.98
N ALA A 616 10.51 -12.29 -11.97
CA ALA A 616 9.41 -11.43 -12.42
C ALA A 616 8.30 -12.23 -13.15
N ARG A 617 8.64 -13.35 -13.79
CA ARG A 617 7.68 -14.30 -14.39
C ARG A 617 7.13 -15.31 -13.38
N TYR A 618 7.93 -15.68 -12.38
CA TYR A 618 7.58 -16.65 -11.35
C TYR A 618 6.41 -16.19 -10.47
N TRP A 619 6.53 -15.05 -9.80
CA TRP A 619 5.52 -14.62 -8.81
C TRP A 619 4.09 -14.44 -9.37
N PRO A 620 3.87 -13.84 -10.56
CA PRO A 620 2.51 -13.70 -11.11
C PRO A 620 1.79 -15.04 -11.38
N GLN A 621 2.51 -16.12 -11.70
CA GLN A 621 1.93 -17.44 -11.92
C GLN A 621 1.35 -18.07 -10.64
N LEU A 622 1.79 -17.60 -9.47
CA LEU A 622 1.39 -18.14 -8.17
C LEU A 622 0.18 -17.45 -7.53
N GLU A 623 -0.30 -16.33 -8.07
CA GLU A 623 -1.39 -15.60 -7.42
C GLU A 623 -2.72 -16.36 -7.45
N GLU A 624 -3.08 -16.97 -8.57
CA GLU A 624 -4.30 -17.78 -8.68
C GLU A 624 -4.21 -19.09 -7.86
N PRO A 625 -3.10 -19.87 -7.92
CA PRO A 625 -2.86 -20.96 -6.98
C PRO A 625 -2.96 -20.53 -5.51
N PHE A 626 -2.38 -19.39 -5.13
CA PHE A 626 -2.41 -18.89 -3.75
C PHE A 626 -3.84 -18.55 -3.31
N ARG A 627 -4.60 -17.84 -4.15
CA ARG A 627 -6.01 -17.51 -3.90
C ARG A 627 -6.87 -18.77 -3.72
N ARG A 628 -6.61 -19.83 -4.50
CA ARG A 628 -7.28 -21.13 -4.33
C ARG A 628 -6.87 -21.84 -3.04
N SER A 629 -5.58 -21.91 -2.73
CA SER A 629 -5.09 -22.53 -1.49
C SER A 629 -5.63 -21.84 -0.24
N ILE A 630 -5.77 -20.51 -0.25
CA ILE A 630 -6.40 -19.73 0.82
C ILE A 630 -7.87 -20.14 1.04
N GLU A 631 -8.64 -20.33 -0.04
CA GLU A 631 -10.03 -20.79 0.07
C GLU A 631 -10.13 -22.26 0.50
N ASP A 632 -9.27 -23.13 -0.05
CA ASP A 632 -9.22 -24.55 0.29
C ASP A 632 -8.79 -24.80 1.76
N LEU A 633 -7.87 -24.01 2.32
CA LEU A 633 -7.47 -24.12 3.73
C LEU A 633 -8.64 -23.94 4.72
N ALA A 634 -9.72 -23.28 4.32
CA ALA A 634 -10.91 -23.11 5.16
C ALA A 634 -11.84 -24.34 5.17
N VAL A 635 -11.64 -25.33 4.30
CA VAL A 635 -12.55 -26.49 4.12
C VAL A 635 -11.85 -27.84 3.88
N LYS A 636 -10.54 -27.88 3.68
CA LYS A 636 -9.75 -29.08 3.36
C LYS A 636 -8.64 -29.35 4.37
N SER A 637 -7.95 -30.49 4.23
CA SER A 637 -6.76 -30.79 5.03
C SER A 637 -5.55 -29.98 4.55
N ALA A 638 -4.76 -29.43 5.47
CA ALA A 638 -3.54 -28.68 5.14
C ALA A 638 -2.53 -29.50 4.33
N GLY A 639 -2.49 -30.83 4.50
CA GLY A 639 -1.64 -31.73 3.71
C GLY A 639 -2.00 -31.73 2.22
N GLU A 640 -3.29 -31.79 1.88
CA GLU A 640 -3.77 -31.70 0.49
C GLU A 640 -3.41 -30.34 -0.12
N VAL A 641 -3.68 -29.25 0.61
CA VAL A 641 -3.45 -27.90 0.11
C VAL A 641 -1.95 -27.62 -0.08
N ARG A 642 -1.08 -28.09 0.83
CA ARG A 642 0.37 -28.00 0.65
C ARG A 642 0.85 -28.80 -0.57
N SER A 643 0.28 -29.98 -0.88
CA SER A 643 0.67 -30.71 -2.10
C SER A 643 0.36 -29.89 -3.36
N ALA A 644 -0.88 -29.43 -3.51
CA ALA A 644 -1.31 -28.63 -4.64
C ALA A 644 -0.53 -27.30 -4.78
N TRP A 645 -0.21 -26.66 -3.65
CA TRP A 645 0.65 -25.47 -3.63
C TRP A 645 2.07 -25.76 -4.11
N ARG A 646 2.71 -26.80 -3.56
CA ARG A 646 4.09 -27.21 -3.94
C ARG A 646 4.18 -27.60 -5.41
N GLU A 647 3.18 -28.28 -5.95
CA GLU A 647 3.07 -28.59 -7.37
C GLU A 647 3.01 -27.32 -8.23
N ALA A 648 2.16 -26.36 -7.88
CA ALA A 648 2.08 -25.06 -8.57
C ALA A 648 3.39 -24.27 -8.49
N VAL A 649 4.06 -24.26 -7.33
CA VAL A 649 5.37 -23.64 -7.13
C VAL A 649 6.45 -24.31 -8.00
N MET A 650 6.50 -25.64 -8.05
CA MET A 650 7.44 -26.36 -8.92
C MET A 650 7.19 -26.09 -10.41
N MET A 651 5.93 -26.01 -10.84
CA MET A 651 5.58 -25.67 -12.23
C MET A 651 6.01 -24.24 -12.58
N ALA A 652 5.58 -23.24 -11.80
CA ALA A 652 5.92 -21.83 -12.03
C ALA A 652 7.44 -21.59 -12.02
N ALA A 653 8.19 -22.31 -11.17
CA ALA A 653 9.64 -22.23 -11.10
C ALA A 653 10.32 -22.83 -12.35
N ARG A 654 9.87 -23.98 -12.83
CA ARG A 654 10.35 -24.59 -14.07
C ARG A 654 10.07 -23.68 -15.27
N ASP A 655 8.91 -23.03 -15.32
CA ASP A 655 8.54 -22.14 -16.43
C ASP A 655 9.26 -20.79 -16.38
N ALA A 656 9.47 -20.23 -15.20
CA ALA A 656 10.35 -19.09 -14.98
C ALA A 656 11.79 -19.40 -15.42
N PHE A 657 12.33 -20.57 -15.05
CA PHE A 657 13.66 -21.01 -15.47
C PHE A 657 13.74 -21.21 -16.99
N ARG A 658 12.80 -21.95 -17.61
CA ARG A 658 12.73 -22.15 -19.06
C ARG A 658 12.79 -20.81 -19.80
N SER A 659 11.93 -19.87 -19.41
CA SER A 659 11.89 -18.56 -20.09
C SER A 659 13.15 -17.71 -19.90
N GLY A 660 13.88 -17.85 -18.78
CA GLY A 660 15.16 -17.14 -18.57
C GLY A 660 16.34 -17.83 -19.27
N ARG A 661 16.31 -19.17 -19.38
CA ARG A 661 17.24 -19.99 -20.17
C ARG A 661 17.14 -19.66 -21.65
N ASP A 662 15.93 -19.52 -22.17
CA ASP A 662 15.69 -19.35 -23.61
C ASP A 662 16.22 -18.00 -24.14
N GLY A 663 16.29 -16.98 -23.30
CA GLY A 663 16.97 -15.71 -23.57
C GLY A 663 18.52 -15.77 -23.61
N LEU A 664 19.12 -16.96 -23.52
CA LEU A 664 20.57 -17.20 -23.62
C LEU A 664 20.95 -18.16 -24.76
N LEU A 665 19.96 -18.67 -25.52
CA LEU A 665 20.13 -19.62 -26.63
C LEU A 665 20.65 -18.93 -27.91
N HIS A 666 21.87 -18.40 -27.84
CA HIS A 666 22.48 -17.58 -28.91
C HIS A 666 23.87 -18.06 -29.36
N THR A 667 24.53 -18.94 -28.61
CA THR A 667 25.85 -19.48 -28.97
C THR A 667 25.97 -20.95 -28.58
N GLU A 668 26.87 -21.69 -29.23
CA GLU A 668 27.17 -23.09 -28.85
C GLU A 668 27.74 -23.18 -27.42
N ALA A 669 28.58 -22.20 -27.03
CA ALA A 669 29.11 -22.08 -25.67
C ALA A 669 28.03 -21.89 -24.60
N SER A 670 26.82 -21.41 -24.96
CA SER A 670 25.70 -21.32 -24.04
C SER A 670 25.20 -22.70 -23.57
N PHE A 671 25.25 -23.74 -24.42
CA PHE A 671 24.59 -25.02 -24.10
C PHE A 671 25.20 -25.76 -22.92
N GLU A 672 26.53 -25.76 -22.77
CA GLU A 672 27.21 -26.35 -21.61
C GLU A 672 26.76 -25.65 -20.31
N VAL A 673 26.84 -24.32 -20.29
CA VAL A 673 26.44 -23.50 -19.13
C VAL A 673 24.97 -23.73 -18.76
N LEU A 674 24.07 -23.71 -19.76
CA LEU A 674 22.63 -23.91 -19.56
C LEU A 674 22.29 -25.34 -19.12
N THR A 675 23.12 -26.32 -19.48
CA THR A 675 22.94 -27.73 -19.09
C THR A 675 23.41 -27.97 -17.65
N CYS A 676 24.65 -27.61 -17.30
CA CYS A 676 25.20 -27.85 -15.97
C CYS A 676 24.46 -27.04 -14.89
N VAL A 677 24.28 -25.73 -15.10
CA VAL A 677 23.52 -24.87 -14.18
C VAL A 677 22.03 -25.23 -14.18
N GLY A 678 21.50 -25.71 -15.32
CA GLY A 678 20.13 -26.22 -15.41
C GLY A 678 19.91 -27.51 -14.61
N SER A 679 20.87 -28.43 -14.61
CA SER A 679 20.84 -29.64 -13.77
C SER A 679 20.84 -29.27 -12.29
N ALA A 680 21.77 -28.40 -11.87
CA ALA A 680 21.86 -27.90 -10.50
C ALA A 680 20.58 -27.21 -10.02
N PHE A 681 19.93 -26.43 -10.90
CA PHE A 681 18.61 -25.83 -10.61
C PHE A 681 17.53 -26.89 -10.37
N HIS A 682 17.37 -27.86 -11.28
CA HIS A 682 16.31 -28.86 -11.16
C HIS A 682 16.50 -29.79 -9.95
N GLY A 683 17.74 -30.19 -9.65
CA GLY A 683 18.04 -31.01 -8.47
C GLY A 683 17.86 -30.26 -7.15
N LYS A 684 18.26 -28.98 -7.03
CA LYS A 684 17.97 -28.24 -5.79
C LYS A 684 16.49 -27.87 -5.67
N LEU A 685 15.78 -27.68 -6.78
CA LEU A 685 14.33 -27.45 -6.77
C LEU A 685 13.56 -28.66 -6.21
N SER A 686 13.95 -29.90 -6.51
CA SER A 686 13.30 -31.08 -5.90
C SER A 686 13.62 -31.18 -4.40
N ARG A 687 14.88 -30.94 -3.99
CA ARG A 687 15.29 -30.98 -2.58
C ARG A 687 14.74 -29.82 -1.71
N ILE A 688 14.13 -28.77 -2.28
CA ILE A 688 13.50 -27.67 -1.48
C ILE A 688 12.24 -28.12 -0.73
N PHE A 689 11.59 -29.20 -1.19
CA PHE A 689 10.32 -29.72 -0.63
C PHE A 689 10.47 -31.05 0.11
N ALA A 690 11.67 -31.62 0.12
CA ALA A 690 12.04 -32.74 0.98
C ALA A 690 11.92 -32.34 2.46
N ALA A 691 11.70 -33.31 3.34
CA ALA A 691 11.63 -33.05 4.77
C ALA A 691 13.04 -32.79 5.34
N ALA A 692 13.14 -31.92 6.35
CA ALA A 692 14.42 -31.54 6.97
C ALA A 692 15.17 -32.68 7.71
N GLY A 693 14.69 -33.92 7.64
CA GLY A 693 15.39 -35.12 8.10
C GLY A 693 16.25 -35.81 7.02
N GLU A 694 16.21 -35.36 5.77
CA GLU A 694 17.02 -35.93 4.66
C GLU A 694 18.34 -35.15 4.41
N GLU A 695 18.56 -33.99 5.05
CA GLU A 695 19.78 -33.18 4.84
C GLU A 695 21.02 -33.65 5.66
N GLU A 696 20.91 -34.67 6.53
CA GLU A 696 22.04 -35.19 7.34
C GLU A 696 22.80 -36.38 6.73
N THR A 697 22.34 -36.97 5.61
CA THR A 697 22.94 -38.21 5.04
C THR A 697 23.29 -38.13 3.55
N GLU A 698 23.99 -37.08 3.12
CA GLU A 698 24.77 -37.10 1.87
C GLU A 698 25.93 -36.08 1.94
N SER A 699 27.16 -36.52 1.70
CA SER A 699 28.36 -35.67 1.66
C SER A 699 28.44 -34.86 0.34
N ASP A 700 29.21 -33.76 0.37
CA ASP A 700 29.39 -32.78 -0.74
C ASP A 700 30.03 -33.35 -2.04
N GLU A 701 30.15 -34.68 -2.20
CA GLU A 701 30.86 -35.33 -3.30
C GLU A 701 29.98 -35.60 -4.55
N GLY A 702 28.66 -35.76 -4.38
CA GLY A 702 27.73 -36.12 -5.46
C GLY A 702 27.40 -35.05 -6.51
N ALA A 703 28.21 -33.99 -6.62
CA ALA A 703 27.97 -32.84 -7.49
C ALA A 703 28.89 -32.77 -8.73
N ILE A 704 29.79 -33.75 -8.92
CA ILE A 704 30.78 -33.77 -10.01
C ILE A 704 30.93 -35.19 -10.61
N GLU A 705 29.89 -35.65 -11.30
CA GLU A 705 29.94 -36.72 -12.33
C GLU A 705 28.85 -36.47 -13.40
#